data_AF-A0A9X0X5M9-F1
#
_entry.id   AF-A0A9X0X5M9-F1
#
_cell.length_a   1.000
_cell.length_b   1.000
_cell.length_c   1.000
_cell.angle_alpha   90.00
_cell.angle_beta   90.00
_cell.angle_gamma   90.00
#
_symmetry.space_group_name_H-M   'P 1'
#
loop_
_entity.id
_entity.type
_entity.pdbx_description
1 polymer ?
#
loop_
_entity_poly.entity_id
_entity_poly.type
_entity_poly.pdbx_seq_one_letter_code
_entity_poly.pdbx_strand_id
1 'polypeptide(L)'
;MNNPLNLFASLPISGNIKERQAIAETLKSILDSQIGQQAFLSHNPADNFVDITQVIVEIVEDSHFEKNHQAASTLLQRLIMQPYFAGLSGPFGPSDEEWILVTDSGAILQVPDTSSISDVYISHVDVTDVVTAISTLNADIELLVKAAKLTGGIVSSKKHVPLVNWLRFHQLDVPKTAEHVENLITLLKLSLPEPPKHGNYWGGTSNETHEATLVITEDQRHIIHHETSKLFYDAGKPVEPLINYLTDAILGDRSAAFLQEEPSLSWELLIETPVAKTFAQSCFDALHPQSASTAPLSPEQRSGLLVAAIMLDFALGTADRNHSFCSSSLYASHNVQANTYDVRQYLTAHFSGFRRVNPTAVPLALQLILAGLAPEFLVQTPQALQIGSPGWVMLRKSVLLAESIAPGLSRALSYEMLMELGAISPTSTEQRTLQGVIMVKCVLDWAMINGLELEGADDLPTEQIVKHATTQYNAFIDTMSDALKSITTPPVSRRALAKAAIVELGINPATKLATAYSGIENSLLDLYLARQLTAYNHSVATAVLNLEPANDLYARQLERQYAPYKTGIATVLRLAMSRLKVEDRIAIEYGQLALYHVTQSTPPDNHGLIFGAERNIRAPFGILIVSRFNSEVRAYELFPLQGLCRQNEALTQQLNDNWIWLGDSPDDADGFKKQTYVYGAHIDYRTYFKGSELTNDSVLNAEGVLLERFGQFNDMRDSATSLRSPMQSFNSGRFRDISELIAQHNPPMTYDHFYAMGYDKTDIEQSGENFEKIFDTVLNIIIPFKNVLKDSPRVIRIVAVAHCSAV
;
A
#
# COMPACT_ATOMS: atom_id res chain seq x y z
N MET A 1 -7.20 -55.03 8.82
CA MET A 1 -7.67 -54.28 7.64
C MET A 1 -8.39 -53.05 8.17
N ASN A 2 -7.66 -52.04 8.62
CA ASN A 2 -7.10 -50.93 7.82
C ASN A 2 -8.14 -50.29 6.90
N ASN A 3 -8.78 -49.23 7.39
CA ASN A 3 -8.65 -47.93 6.74
C ASN A 3 -8.13 -46.92 7.78
N PRO A 4 -7.05 -46.18 7.48
CA PRO A 4 -6.49 -45.19 8.38
C PRO A 4 -7.45 -44.01 8.55
N LEU A 5 -7.54 -43.47 9.77
CA LEU A 5 -8.13 -42.16 10.01
C LEU A 5 -7.38 -41.14 9.14
N ASN A 6 -8.06 -40.54 8.18
CA ASN A 6 -7.50 -39.48 7.35
C ASN A 6 -7.42 -38.19 8.18
N LEU A 7 -6.27 -37.99 8.85
CA LEU A 7 -5.95 -36.79 9.64
C LEU A 7 -5.80 -35.51 8.78
N PHE A 8 -6.03 -35.60 7.47
CA PHE A 8 -5.96 -34.50 6.51
C PHE A 8 -7.30 -34.23 5.80
N ALA A 9 -8.43 -34.68 6.35
CA ALA A 9 -9.69 -34.07 5.97
C ALA A 9 -9.63 -32.60 6.41
N SER A 10 -9.73 -31.67 5.45
CA SER A 10 -9.93 -30.24 5.73
C SER A 10 -11.02 -30.14 6.80
N LEU A 11 -10.70 -29.57 7.97
CA LEU A 11 -11.71 -29.25 8.98
C LEU A 11 -12.89 -28.60 8.24
N PRO A 12 -14.13 -29.07 8.45
CA PRO A 12 -15.27 -28.48 7.75
C PRO A 12 -15.25 -26.98 7.99
N ILE A 13 -15.32 -26.21 6.89
CA ILE A 13 -15.42 -24.77 6.92
C ILE A 13 -16.53 -24.40 7.91
N SER A 14 -16.21 -23.61 8.94
CA SER A 14 -17.19 -23.22 9.96
C SER A 14 -18.41 -22.57 9.33
N GLY A 15 -19.59 -22.70 9.95
CA GLY A 15 -20.82 -22.05 9.48
C GLY A 15 -20.63 -20.56 9.18
N ASN A 16 -19.81 -19.87 9.99
CA ASN A 16 -19.44 -18.46 9.80
C ASN A 16 -18.68 -18.20 8.48
N ILE A 17 -17.74 -19.06 8.09
CA ILE A 17 -16.99 -18.86 6.85
C ILE A 17 -17.89 -19.14 5.65
N LYS A 18 -18.72 -20.20 5.71
CA LYS A 18 -19.71 -20.50 4.65
C LYS A 18 -20.68 -19.33 4.46
N GLU A 19 -21.18 -18.78 5.56
CA GLU A 19 -22.08 -17.62 5.55
C GLU A 19 -21.43 -16.40 4.89
N ARG A 20 -20.23 -16.02 5.31
CA ARG A 20 -19.50 -14.89 4.69
C ARG A 20 -19.25 -15.12 3.19
N GLN A 21 -18.84 -16.33 2.79
CA GLN A 21 -18.57 -16.66 1.39
C GLN A 21 -19.84 -16.60 0.53
N ALA A 22 -20.96 -17.15 1.01
CA ALA A 22 -22.24 -17.10 0.31
C ALA A 22 -22.69 -15.65 0.09
N ILE A 23 -22.61 -14.81 1.12
CA ILE A 23 -22.95 -13.38 1.00
C ILE A 23 -22.03 -12.68 -0.02
N ALA A 24 -20.74 -12.98 0.00
CA ALA A 24 -19.77 -12.39 -0.93
C ALA A 24 -20.02 -12.82 -2.39
N GLU A 25 -20.50 -14.05 -2.61
CA GLU A 25 -20.91 -14.55 -3.92
C GLU A 25 -22.20 -13.86 -4.40
N THR A 26 -23.19 -13.69 -3.52
CA THR A 26 -24.42 -12.94 -3.82
C THR A 26 -24.10 -11.50 -4.23
N LEU A 27 -23.30 -10.78 -3.43
CA LEU A 27 -22.90 -9.40 -3.74
C LEU A 27 -22.13 -9.29 -5.05
N LYS A 28 -21.21 -10.22 -5.31
CA LYS A 28 -20.45 -10.24 -6.57
C LYS A 28 -21.35 -10.50 -7.79
N SER A 29 -22.27 -11.46 -7.67
CA SER A 29 -23.24 -11.78 -8.73
C SER A 29 -24.08 -10.55 -9.10
N ILE A 30 -24.51 -9.77 -8.10
CA ILE A 30 -25.27 -8.55 -8.35
C ILE A 30 -24.43 -7.52 -9.12
N LEU A 31 -23.18 -7.29 -8.70
CA LEU A 31 -22.28 -6.29 -9.28
C LEU A 31 -21.91 -6.61 -10.73
N ASP A 32 -21.75 -7.89 -11.05
CA ASP A 32 -21.43 -8.40 -12.39
C ASP A 32 -22.66 -8.39 -13.37
N SER A 33 -23.89 -8.28 -12.86
CA SER A 33 -25.11 -8.40 -13.69
C SER A 33 -25.62 -7.06 -14.26
N GLN A 34 -25.95 -7.00 -15.56
CA GLN A 34 -26.52 -5.78 -16.19
C GLN A 34 -27.91 -5.40 -15.63
N ILE A 35 -28.71 -6.37 -15.19
CA ILE A 35 -30.04 -6.16 -14.58
C ILE A 35 -29.88 -5.69 -13.12
N GLY A 36 -28.91 -6.25 -12.38
CA GLY A 36 -28.55 -5.77 -11.04
C GLY A 36 -28.07 -4.32 -11.07
N GLN A 37 -27.27 -3.93 -12.08
CA GLN A 37 -26.84 -2.53 -12.27
C GLN A 37 -28.01 -1.55 -12.52
N GLN A 38 -29.08 -1.96 -13.21
CA GLN A 38 -30.27 -1.10 -13.43
C GLN A 38 -31.17 -0.95 -12.19
N ALA A 39 -31.19 -1.94 -11.29
CA ALA A 39 -31.83 -1.83 -9.98
C ALA A 39 -30.94 -1.11 -8.93
N PHE A 40 -29.61 -1.11 -9.16
CA PHE A 40 -28.58 -0.57 -8.25
C PHE A 40 -28.29 0.91 -8.42
N LEU A 41 -28.28 1.41 -9.66
CA LEU A 41 -27.78 2.75 -9.96
C LEU A 41 -28.95 3.73 -10.03
N SER A 42 -28.82 4.87 -9.32
CA SER A 42 -29.70 6.02 -9.58
C SER A 42 -29.66 6.34 -11.09
N HIS A 43 -30.75 6.87 -11.65
CA HIS A 43 -30.83 7.20 -13.09
C HIS A 43 -29.78 8.25 -13.54
N ASN A 44 -28.98 8.78 -12.61
CA ASN A 44 -27.89 9.69 -12.83
C ASN A 44 -26.53 8.97 -12.68
N PRO A 45 -25.75 8.77 -13.77
CA PRO A 45 -24.46 8.08 -13.73
C PRO A 45 -23.37 8.83 -12.94
N ALA A 46 -23.65 10.05 -12.45
CA ALA A 46 -22.73 10.84 -11.63
C ALA A 46 -22.73 10.44 -10.14
N ASP A 47 -23.78 9.79 -9.62
CA ASP A 47 -23.98 9.65 -8.17
C ASP A 47 -23.41 8.34 -7.58
N ASN A 48 -23.05 7.35 -8.41
CA ASN A 48 -22.37 6.07 -8.04
C ASN A 48 -22.90 5.37 -6.76
N PHE A 49 -24.17 5.60 -6.43
CA PHE A 49 -24.82 5.13 -5.22
C PHE A 49 -25.36 3.71 -5.42
N VAL A 50 -25.26 2.87 -4.39
CA VAL A 50 -25.75 1.50 -4.36
C VAL A 50 -26.69 1.31 -3.18
N ASP A 51 -27.87 0.73 -3.45
CA ASP A 51 -28.84 0.35 -2.40
C ASP A 51 -28.89 -1.18 -2.24
N ILE A 52 -28.30 -1.68 -1.15
CA ILE A 52 -28.35 -3.11 -0.77
C ILE A 52 -29.46 -3.43 0.24
N THR A 53 -30.33 -2.49 0.60
CA THR A 53 -31.33 -2.67 1.67
C THR A 53 -32.35 -3.76 1.36
N GLN A 54 -32.57 -4.01 0.08
CA GLN A 54 -33.49 -5.02 -0.40
C GLN A 54 -32.83 -6.38 -0.64
N VAL A 55 -31.50 -6.48 -0.52
CA VAL A 55 -30.77 -7.73 -0.78
C VAL A 55 -31.13 -8.78 0.28
N ILE A 56 -31.47 -9.99 -0.14
CA ILE A 56 -31.78 -11.14 0.74
C ILE A 56 -30.57 -12.07 0.81
N VAL A 57 -30.32 -12.63 2.00
CA VAL A 57 -29.32 -13.68 2.23
C VAL A 57 -29.92 -14.84 3.02
N GLU A 58 -29.41 -16.04 2.77
CA GLU A 58 -29.79 -17.25 3.50
C GLU A 58 -29.07 -17.31 4.86
N ILE A 59 -29.79 -17.74 5.90
CA ILE A 59 -29.25 -18.03 7.23
C ILE A 59 -28.55 -19.39 7.17
N VAL A 60 -27.24 -19.40 7.37
CA VAL A 60 -26.43 -20.63 7.28
C VAL A 60 -26.40 -21.38 8.61
N GLU A 61 -26.63 -22.69 8.57
CA GLU A 61 -26.56 -23.54 9.77
C GLU A 61 -25.18 -23.48 10.44
N ASP A 62 -25.18 -23.58 11.76
CA ASP A 62 -24.00 -23.47 12.64
C ASP A 62 -23.30 -22.10 12.64
N SER A 63 -23.82 -21.09 11.93
CA SER A 63 -23.30 -19.72 11.98
C SER A 63 -23.61 -19.04 13.32
N HIS A 64 -22.82 -18.02 13.65
CA HIS A 64 -23.03 -17.19 14.83
C HIS A 64 -24.35 -16.42 14.72
N PHE A 65 -24.71 -15.96 13.52
CA PHE A 65 -25.98 -15.30 13.29
C PHE A 65 -27.15 -16.27 13.54
N GLU A 66 -27.11 -17.48 12.97
CA GLU A 66 -28.17 -18.49 13.15
C GLU A 66 -28.39 -18.82 14.63
N LYS A 67 -27.31 -19.11 15.37
CA LYS A 67 -27.40 -19.47 16.80
C LYS A 67 -28.06 -18.39 17.66
N ASN A 68 -27.85 -17.12 17.32
CA ASN A 68 -28.46 -16.00 18.03
C ASN A 68 -29.88 -15.69 17.52
N HIS A 69 -30.19 -16.01 16.27
CA HIS A 69 -31.50 -15.77 15.64
C HIS A 69 -32.52 -16.90 15.91
N GLN A 70 -32.05 -18.12 16.11
CA GLN A 70 -32.85 -19.36 16.12
C GLN A 70 -34.01 -19.33 17.13
N ALA A 71 -33.76 -18.86 18.36
CA ALA A 71 -34.79 -18.84 19.40
C ALA A 71 -35.95 -17.90 19.04
N ALA A 72 -35.63 -16.72 18.49
CA ALA A 72 -36.61 -15.75 18.05
C ALA A 72 -37.38 -16.22 16.83
N SER A 73 -36.68 -16.82 15.85
CA SER A 73 -37.30 -17.40 14.66
C SER A 73 -38.27 -18.54 15.04
N THR A 74 -37.89 -19.40 15.97
CA THR A 74 -38.76 -20.48 16.49
C THR A 74 -40.01 -19.91 17.18
N LEU A 75 -39.86 -18.83 17.97
CA LEU A 75 -40.99 -18.15 18.59
C LEU A 75 -41.94 -17.56 17.54
N LEU A 76 -41.40 -16.89 16.51
CA LEU A 76 -42.18 -16.33 15.43
C LEU A 76 -42.92 -17.43 14.64
N GLN A 77 -42.26 -18.54 14.31
CA GLN A 77 -42.91 -19.69 13.67
C GLN A 77 -44.07 -20.23 14.51
N ARG A 78 -43.91 -20.34 15.84
CA ARG A 78 -45.01 -20.76 16.72
C ARG A 78 -46.16 -19.75 16.76
N LEU A 79 -45.84 -18.45 16.75
CA LEU A 79 -46.83 -17.37 16.71
C LEU A 79 -47.67 -17.43 15.43
N ILE A 80 -47.02 -17.65 14.29
CA ILE A 80 -47.69 -17.77 12.97
C ILE A 80 -48.64 -18.96 12.93
N MET A 81 -48.29 -20.06 13.62
CA MET A 81 -49.13 -21.27 13.71
C MET A 81 -50.30 -21.13 14.68
N GLN A 82 -50.42 -20.04 15.45
CA GLN A 82 -51.56 -19.85 16.35
C GLN A 82 -52.84 -19.62 15.55
N PRO A 83 -54.01 -20.19 15.97
CA PRO A 83 -55.25 -20.10 15.21
C PRO A 83 -55.70 -18.68 14.87
N TYR A 84 -55.40 -17.70 15.73
CA TYR A 84 -55.74 -16.30 15.51
C TYR A 84 -54.89 -15.65 14.40
N PHE A 85 -53.61 -16.02 14.30
CA PHE A 85 -52.72 -15.53 13.26
C PHE A 85 -52.96 -16.29 11.94
N ALA A 86 -53.08 -17.62 12.00
CA ALA A 86 -53.39 -18.47 10.84
C ALA A 86 -54.80 -18.23 10.26
N GLY A 87 -55.72 -17.68 11.07
CA GLY A 87 -57.07 -17.31 10.65
C GLY A 87 -57.17 -16.01 9.84
N LEU A 88 -56.06 -15.27 9.70
CA LEU A 88 -55.96 -14.15 8.78
C LEU A 88 -56.10 -14.67 7.33
N SER A 89 -56.79 -13.96 6.44
CA SER A 89 -57.12 -14.42 5.08
C SER A 89 -56.79 -13.37 4.01
N GLY A 90 -56.54 -13.81 2.77
CA GLY A 90 -56.12 -12.94 1.68
C GLY A 90 -54.63 -12.57 1.77
N PRO A 91 -54.19 -11.38 1.29
CA PRO A 91 -52.78 -10.96 1.31
C PRO A 91 -52.26 -10.58 2.71
N PHE A 92 -52.88 -11.14 3.76
CA PHE A 92 -52.65 -10.81 5.17
C PHE A 92 -52.57 -12.08 6.05
N GLY A 93 -52.75 -13.28 5.49
CA GLY A 93 -52.64 -14.55 6.21
C GLY A 93 -51.39 -15.33 5.80
N PRO A 94 -50.73 -16.07 6.71
CA PRO A 94 -49.54 -16.84 6.37
C PRO A 94 -49.90 -18.03 5.46
N SER A 95 -49.34 -18.06 4.25
CA SER A 95 -49.32 -19.25 3.39
C SER A 95 -47.99 -20.01 3.54
N ASP A 96 -47.91 -21.25 3.02
CA ASP A 96 -46.65 -21.99 3.00
C ASP A 96 -45.57 -21.29 2.14
N GLU A 97 -46.01 -20.50 1.16
CA GLU A 97 -45.20 -19.73 0.21
C GLU A 97 -44.75 -18.37 0.80
N GLU A 98 -45.55 -17.74 1.67
CA GLU A 98 -45.19 -16.45 2.27
C GLU A 98 -44.40 -16.59 3.58
N TRP A 99 -43.67 -15.53 3.92
CA TRP A 99 -42.94 -15.45 5.17
C TRP A 99 -43.08 -14.10 5.84
N ILE A 100 -42.95 -14.11 7.17
CA ILE A 100 -43.24 -12.98 8.04
C ILE A 100 -41.94 -12.50 8.65
N LEU A 101 -41.78 -11.17 8.65
CA LEU A 101 -40.70 -10.46 9.32
C LEU A 101 -41.29 -9.61 10.45
N VAL A 102 -40.62 -9.60 11.59
CA VAL A 102 -40.92 -8.67 12.69
C VAL A 102 -39.73 -7.76 12.90
N THR A 103 -39.92 -6.45 12.79
CA THR A 103 -38.86 -5.45 12.94
C THR A 103 -38.68 -5.03 14.41
N ASP A 104 -37.55 -4.44 14.71
CA ASP A 104 -37.24 -3.81 16.01
C ASP A 104 -38.08 -2.55 16.34
N SER A 105 -38.77 -2.00 15.35
CA SER A 105 -39.77 -0.93 15.50
C SER A 105 -41.17 -1.47 15.78
N GLY A 106 -41.40 -2.79 15.69
CA GLY A 106 -42.71 -3.41 15.85
C GLY A 106 -43.52 -3.54 14.57
N ALA A 107 -42.94 -3.22 13.41
CA ALA A 107 -43.59 -3.47 12.14
C ALA A 107 -43.59 -4.97 11.82
N ILE A 108 -44.68 -5.46 11.25
CA ILE A 108 -44.87 -6.84 10.84
C ILE A 108 -45.07 -6.84 9.34
N LEU A 109 -44.11 -7.43 8.62
CA LEU A 109 -44.04 -7.39 7.17
C LEU A 109 -44.27 -8.79 6.61
N GLN A 110 -45.17 -8.90 5.65
CA GLN A 110 -45.40 -10.12 4.88
C GLN A 110 -44.66 -10.05 3.56
N VAL A 111 -43.92 -11.11 3.24
CA VAL A 111 -43.05 -11.20 2.09
C VAL A 111 -43.54 -12.36 1.20
N PRO A 112 -43.88 -12.11 -0.08
CA PRO A 112 -44.25 -13.16 -1.03
C PRO A 112 -43.05 -14.05 -1.37
N ASP A 113 -43.30 -15.34 -1.67
CA ASP A 113 -42.23 -16.26 -2.09
C ASP A 113 -41.55 -15.76 -3.37
N THR A 114 -40.23 -15.87 -3.42
CA THR A 114 -39.43 -15.30 -4.51
C THR A 114 -39.49 -16.17 -5.76
N SER A 115 -39.82 -15.57 -6.92
CA SER A 115 -39.70 -16.23 -8.23
C SER A 115 -38.27 -16.12 -8.77
N SER A 116 -37.81 -17.16 -9.48
CA SER A 116 -36.43 -17.45 -9.94
C SER A 116 -35.68 -16.40 -10.79
N ILE A 117 -36.26 -15.22 -11.02
CA ILE A 117 -35.68 -14.14 -11.83
C ILE A 117 -35.30 -12.93 -10.96
N SER A 118 -35.78 -12.84 -9.72
CA SER A 118 -35.55 -11.72 -8.76
C SER A 118 -35.13 -12.18 -7.35
N ASP A 119 -34.52 -13.37 -7.23
CA ASP A 119 -34.23 -14.11 -5.99
C ASP A 119 -33.37 -13.39 -4.94
N VAL A 120 -32.88 -12.19 -5.27
CA VAL A 120 -31.99 -11.43 -4.40
C VAL A 120 -32.69 -10.23 -3.77
N TYR A 121 -33.88 -9.81 -4.23
CA TYR A 121 -34.54 -8.59 -3.74
C TYR A 121 -35.86 -8.88 -3.02
N ILE A 122 -36.10 -8.17 -1.92
CA ILE A 122 -37.32 -8.30 -1.12
C ILE A 122 -38.36 -7.23 -1.47
N SER A 123 -39.59 -7.68 -1.74
CA SER A 123 -40.80 -6.84 -1.69
C SER A 123 -41.64 -7.26 -0.50
N HIS A 124 -42.38 -6.35 0.13
CA HIS A 124 -43.16 -6.68 1.31
C HIS A 124 -44.42 -5.83 1.43
N VAL A 125 -45.38 -6.35 2.17
CA VAL A 125 -46.62 -5.67 2.57
C VAL A 125 -46.60 -5.48 4.09
N ASP A 126 -46.88 -4.27 4.56
CA ASP A 126 -47.02 -3.99 5.99
C ASP A 126 -48.38 -4.49 6.50
N VAL A 127 -48.36 -5.42 7.44
CA VAL A 127 -49.55 -6.06 8.04
C VAL A 127 -49.69 -5.74 9.54
N THR A 128 -48.93 -4.75 10.03
CA THR A 128 -48.81 -4.40 11.45
C THR A 128 -50.17 -4.13 12.09
N ASP A 129 -51.00 -3.28 11.49
CA ASP A 129 -52.31 -2.90 12.04
C ASP A 129 -53.27 -4.09 12.15
N VAL A 130 -53.19 -5.02 11.20
CA VAL A 130 -54.05 -6.22 11.15
C VAL A 130 -53.68 -7.19 12.26
N VAL A 131 -52.38 -7.42 12.46
CA VAL A 131 -51.89 -8.39 13.45
C VAL A 131 -51.99 -7.83 14.88
N THR A 132 -51.67 -6.55 15.09
CA THR A 132 -51.71 -5.92 16.42
C THR A 132 -53.13 -5.68 16.94
N ALA A 133 -54.15 -5.71 16.08
CA ALA A 133 -55.55 -5.74 16.48
C ALA A 133 -55.91 -7.01 17.29
N ILE A 134 -55.11 -8.08 17.18
CA ILE A 134 -55.28 -9.32 17.92
C ILE A 134 -54.55 -9.22 19.26
N SER A 135 -55.23 -8.65 20.26
CA SER A 135 -54.65 -8.36 21.58
C SER A 135 -53.92 -9.52 22.28
N THR A 136 -54.28 -10.77 22.00
CA THR A 136 -53.64 -11.97 22.57
C THR A 136 -52.23 -12.21 22.06
N LEU A 137 -51.82 -11.61 20.93
CA LEU A 137 -50.51 -11.80 20.31
C LEU A 137 -49.49 -10.73 20.75
N ASN A 138 -49.94 -9.64 21.36
CA ASN A 138 -49.11 -8.46 21.64
C ASN A 138 -47.92 -8.77 22.55
N ALA A 139 -48.07 -9.65 23.55
CA ALA A 139 -46.98 -10.02 24.45
C ALA A 139 -45.85 -10.77 23.72
N ASP A 140 -46.19 -11.68 22.81
CA ASP A 140 -45.22 -12.42 22.00
C ASP A 140 -44.55 -11.51 20.95
N ILE A 141 -45.32 -10.60 20.34
CA ILE A 141 -44.79 -9.58 19.42
C ILE A 141 -43.80 -8.67 20.15
N GLU A 142 -44.11 -8.19 21.35
CA GLU A 142 -43.17 -7.38 22.15
C GLU A 142 -41.86 -8.13 22.45
N LEU A 143 -41.94 -9.45 22.68
CA LEU A 143 -40.75 -10.29 22.87
C LEU A 143 -39.94 -10.38 21.57
N LEU A 144 -40.61 -10.60 20.44
CA LEU A 144 -39.98 -10.65 19.12
C LEU A 144 -39.33 -9.32 18.75
N VAL A 145 -39.93 -8.18 19.08
CA VAL A 145 -39.35 -6.85 18.87
C VAL A 145 -38.06 -6.66 19.68
N LYS A 146 -38.05 -7.12 20.94
CA LYS A 146 -36.83 -7.11 21.77
C LYS A 146 -35.77 -8.04 21.21
N ALA A 147 -36.15 -9.21 20.71
CA ALA A 147 -35.23 -10.14 20.07
C ALA A 147 -34.68 -9.57 18.75
N ALA A 148 -35.52 -8.92 17.94
CA ALA A 148 -35.12 -8.25 16.71
C ALA A 148 -34.00 -7.23 16.96
N LYS A 149 -34.08 -6.45 18.04
CA LYS A 149 -33.00 -5.52 18.45
C LYS A 149 -31.66 -6.22 18.72
N LEU A 150 -31.69 -7.46 19.19
CA LEU A 150 -30.48 -8.26 19.47
C LEU A 150 -29.96 -9.00 18.22
N THR A 151 -30.79 -9.20 17.20
CA THR A 151 -30.46 -9.98 16.00
C THR A 151 -30.33 -9.14 14.73
N GLY A 152 -29.99 -7.84 14.87
CA GLY A 152 -29.70 -6.94 13.74
C GLY A 152 -30.87 -6.09 13.23
N GLY A 153 -32.03 -6.16 13.89
CA GLY A 153 -33.21 -5.33 13.63
C GLY A 153 -34.44 -6.09 13.09
N ILE A 154 -34.30 -7.34 12.66
CA ILE A 154 -35.40 -8.16 12.10
C ILE A 154 -35.33 -9.60 12.62
N VAL A 155 -36.49 -10.17 12.96
CA VAL A 155 -36.70 -11.62 13.14
C VAL A 155 -37.47 -12.17 11.95
N SER A 156 -37.00 -13.27 11.37
CA SER A 156 -37.59 -13.91 10.20
C SER A 156 -38.22 -15.26 10.54
N SER A 157 -39.35 -15.58 9.89
CA SER A 157 -40.00 -16.88 10.02
C SER A 157 -39.39 -17.98 9.14
N LYS A 158 -38.56 -17.63 8.14
CA LYS A 158 -37.86 -18.57 7.26
C LYS A 158 -36.33 -18.41 7.39
N LYS A 159 -35.57 -19.26 6.70
CA LYS A 159 -34.10 -19.22 6.65
C LYS A 159 -33.53 -18.10 5.76
N HIS A 160 -34.24 -16.99 5.60
CA HIS A 160 -33.78 -15.83 4.83
C HIS A 160 -33.90 -14.58 5.69
N VAL A 161 -33.06 -13.58 5.46
CA VAL A 161 -33.15 -12.25 6.08
C VAL A 161 -32.62 -11.19 5.11
N PRO A 162 -33.04 -9.92 5.23
CA PRO A 162 -32.36 -8.84 4.53
C PRO A 162 -30.87 -8.76 4.94
N LEU A 163 -29.97 -8.57 3.98
CA LEU A 163 -28.52 -8.46 4.20
C LEU A 163 -28.18 -7.38 5.22
N VAL A 164 -28.91 -6.26 5.22
CA VAL A 164 -28.72 -5.19 6.21
C VAL A 164 -28.92 -5.68 7.64
N ASN A 165 -29.79 -6.67 7.87
CA ASN A 165 -29.98 -7.29 9.18
C ASN A 165 -28.70 -8.03 9.62
N TRP A 166 -28.12 -8.81 8.72
CA TRP A 166 -26.86 -9.52 8.96
C TRP A 166 -25.70 -8.55 9.20
N LEU A 167 -25.58 -7.49 8.39
CA LEU A 167 -24.57 -6.45 8.56
C LEU A 167 -24.69 -5.76 9.92
N ARG A 168 -25.91 -5.34 10.31
CA ARG A 168 -26.16 -4.69 11.61
C ARG A 168 -25.82 -5.59 12.79
N PHE A 169 -26.18 -6.88 12.71
CA PHE A 169 -25.82 -7.85 13.76
C PHE A 169 -24.31 -7.95 13.95
N HIS A 170 -23.55 -7.95 12.85
CA HIS A 170 -22.09 -7.93 12.86
C HIS A 170 -21.48 -6.52 13.01
N GLN A 171 -22.30 -5.49 13.23
CA GLN A 171 -21.90 -4.08 13.38
C GLN A 171 -21.12 -3.53 12.17
N LEU A 172 -21.41 -4.05 10.99
CA LEU A 172 -20.82 -3.60 9.72
C LEU A 172 -21.64 -2.45 9.13
N ASP A 173 -20.93 -1.52 8.52
CA ASP A 173 -21.48 -0.40 7.77
C ASP A 173 -22.24 -0.92 6.54
N VAL A 174 -23.37 -0.29 6.22
CA VAL A 174 -24.11 -0.57 5.00
C VAL A 174 -23.40 0.15 3.84
N PRO A 175 -22.81 -0.58 2.85
CA PRO A 175 -22.11 0.02 1.74
C PRO A 175 -23.05 0.89 0.88
N LYS A 176 -22.54 2.06 0.48
CA LYS A 176 -23.31 3.08 -0.29
C LYS A 176 -22.81 3.26 -1.72
N THR A 177 -21.68 2.66 -2.08
CA THR A 177 -21.07 2.78 -3.41
C THR A 177 -20.56 1.42 -3.86
N ALA A 178 -20.35 1.24 -5.17
CA ALA A 178 -19.79 0.00 -5.73
C ALA A 178 -18.40 -0.33 -5.12
N GLU A 179 -17.57 0.68 -4.86
CA GLU A 179 -16.28 0.52 -4.19
C GLU A 179 -16.42 -0.03 -2.76
N HIS A 180 -17.38 0.48 -1.98
CA HIS A 180 -17.64 -0.05 -0.64
C HIS A 180 -18.17 -1.49 -0.69
N VAL A 181 -18.95 -1.86 -1.70
CA VAL A 181 -19.41 -3.24 -1.90
C VAL A 181 -18.23 -4.16 -2.23
N GLU A 182 -17.33 -3.75 -3.13
CA GLU A 182 -16.12 -4.52 -3.45
C GLU A 182 -15.21 -4.70 -2.22
N ASN A 183 -15.00 -3.64 -1.43
CA ASN A 183 -14.24 -3.74 -0.18
C ASN A 183 -14.88 -4.72 0.81
N LEU A 184 -16.22 -4.70 0.93
CA LEU A 184 -16.96 -5.67 1.75
C LEU A 184 -16.80 -7.10 1.21
N ILE A 185 -16.88 -7.31 -0.11
CA ILE A 185 -16.65 -8.63 -0.74
C ILE A 185 -15.25 -9.14 -0.40
N THR A 186 -14.23 -8.29 -0.51
CA THR A 186 -12.84 -8.64 -0.15
C THR A 186 -12.73 -9.05 1.32
N LEU A 187 -13.32 -8.28 2.23
CA LEU A 187 -13.36 -8.61 3.66
C LEU A 187 -14.04 -9.96 3.93
N LEU A 188 -15.19 -10.22 3.29
CA LEU A 188 -15.95 -11.45 3.49
C LEU A 188 -15.23 -12.69 2.95
N LYS A 189 -14.46 -12.55 1.86
CA LYS A 189 -13.65 -13.62 1.26
C LYS A 189 -12.33 -13.85 1.98
N LEU A 190 -11.87 -12.90 2.79
CA LEU A 190 -10.61 -12.99 3.51
C LEU A 190 -10.59 -14.25 4.40
N SER A 191 -9.59 -15.09 4.12
CA SER A 191 -9.34 -16.35 4.82
C SER A 191 -7.94 -16.30 5.41
N LEU A 192 -7.86 -16.31 6.74
CA LEU A 192 -6.60 -16.21 7.48
C LEU A 192 -6.20 -17.61 8.02
N PRO A 193 -4.90 -17.93 8.06
CA PRO A 193 -4.41 -19.18 8.64
C PRO A 193 -4.59 -19.17 10.16
N GLU A 194 -4.41 -20.34 10.78
CA GLU A 194 -4.35 -20.43 12.24
C GLU A 194 -3.11 -19.68 12.76
N PRO A 195 -3.25 -18.91 13.86
CA PRO A 195 -2.13 -18.22 14.46
C PRO A 195 -1.12 -19.22 15.08
N PRO A 196 0.16 -18.83 15.24
CA PRO A 196 1.15 -19.67 15.91
C PRO A 196 0.71 -20.06 17.33
N LYS A 197 1.05 -21.28 17.76
CA LYS A 197 0.64 -21.86 19.05
C LYS A 197 0.94 -20.98 20.27
N HIS A 198 2.09 -20.30 20.28
CA HIS A 198 2.51 -19.42 21.37
C HIS A 198 2.31 -17.92 21.06
N GLY A 199 1.47 -17.60 20.07
CA GLY A 199 1.13 -16.25 19.68
C GLY A 199 2.37 -15.37 19.42
N ASN A 200 2.44 -14.21 20.07
CA ASN A 200 3.60 -13.31 20.04
C ASN A 200 4.59 -13.54 21.20
N TYR A 201 4.46 -14.65 21.95
CA TYR A 201 5.23 -15.04 23.14
C TYR A 201 5.01 -14.22 24.42
N TRP A 202 4.53 -12.98 24.32
CA TRP A 202 4.49 -12.04 25.46
C TRP A 202 3.29 -12.27 26.39
N GLY A 203 2.25 -12.95 25.89
CA GLY A 203 1.14 -13.45 26.71
C GLY A 203 -0.09 -12.52 26.77
N GLY A 204 -0.06 -11.37 26.10
CA GLY A 204 -1.22 -10.48 25.98
C GLY A 204 -1.01 -9.29 25.05
N THR A 205 -2.10 -8.57 24.81
CA THR A 205 -2.14 -7.26 24.15
C THR A 205 -2.91 -6.28 25.04
N SER A 206 -2.45 -5.03 25.12
CA SER A 206 -3.16 -3.98 25.86
C SER A 206 -4.45 -3.58 25.13
N ASN A 207 -5.57 -3.51 25.84
CA ASN A 207 -6.84 -3.06 25.26
C ASN A 207 -6.81 -1.56 24.88
N GLU A 208 -5.95 -0.75 25.52
CA GLU A 208 -5.85 0.69 25.25
C GLU A 208 -4.88 0.98 24.11
N THR A 209 -3.65 0.45 24.21
CA THR A 209 -2.57 0.77 23.25
C THR A 209 -2.46 -0.24 22.11
N HIS A 210 -3.11 -1.39 22.21
CA HIS A 210 -3.00 -2.52 21.26
C HIS A 210 -1.55 -3.03 21.10
N GLU A 211 -0.70 -2.77 22.09
CA GLU A 211 0.69 -3.23 22.11
C GLU A 211 0.83 -4.55 22.87
N ALA A 212 1.84 -5.35 22.50
CA ALA A 212 2.17 -6.56 23.23
C ALA A 212 2.58 -6.22 24.67
N THR A 213 1.99 -6.93 25.64
CA THR A 213 2.29 -6.76 27.06
C THR A 213 2.81 -8.06 27.64
N LEU A 214 3.73 -7.94 28.59
CA LEU A 214 4.19 -9.09 29.36
C LEU A 214 3.06 -9.60 30.26
N VAL A 215 3.06 -10.90 30.55
CA VAL A 215 2.10 -11.55 31.45
C VAL A 215 2.19 -11.07 32.92
N ILE A 216 3.21 -10.28 33.27
CA ILE A 216 3.46 -9.74 34.61
C ILE A 216 3.18 -8.24 34.66
N THR A 217 2.79 -7.73 35.83
CA THR A 217 2.63 -6.30 36.07
C THR A 217 3.97 -5.61 36.41
N GLU A 218 3.97 -4.27 36.37
CA GLU A 218 5.14 -3.45 36.73
C GLU A 218 5.68 -3.77 38.14
N ASP A 219 4.78 -3.86 39.12
CA ASP A 219 5.12 -4.14 40.51
C ASP A 219 5.68 -5.55 40.70
N GLN A 220 5.39 -6.49 39.80
CA GLN A 220 5.84 -7.88 39.87
C GLN A 220 7.25 -8.11 39.30
N ARG A 221 7.82 -7.14 38.56
CA ARG A 221 9.12 -7.31 37.88
C ARG A 221 10.28 -7.59 38.82
N HIS A 222 10.29 -6.95 40.00
CA HIS A 222 11.35 -7.15 40.99
C HIS A 222 11.39 -8.60 41.52
N ILE A 223 10.22 -9.26 41.58
CA ILE A 223 10.10 -10.68 41.98
C ILE A 223 10.78 -11.56 40.93
N ILE A 224 10.51 -11.31 39.66
CA ILE A 224 11.13 -12.07 38.55
C ILE A 224 12.64 -11.86 38.53
N HIS A 225 13.13 -10.63 38.68
CA HIS A 225 14.58 -10.37 38.78
C HIS A 225 15.23 -11.12 39.95
N HIS A 226 14.55 -11.19 41.09
CA HIS A 226 15.02 -11.94 42.25
C HIS A 226 15.15 -13.43 41.94
N GLU A 227 14.11 -14.05 41.36
CA GLU A 227 14.14 -15.47 41.01
C GLU A 227 15.18 -15.78 39.92
N THR A 228 15.38 -14.90 38.92
CA THR A 228 16.47 -15.05 37.94
C THR A 228 17.84 -15.01 38.61
N SER A 229 18.05 -14.10 39.57
CA SER A 229 19.33 -14.00 40.31
C SER A 229 19.57 -15.23 41.18
N LYS A 230 18.52 -15.72 41.84
CA LYS A 230 18.54 -16.91 42.68
C LYS A 230 18.86 -18.18 41.87
N LEU A 231 18.32 -18.31 40.66
CA LEU A 231 18.63 -19.42 39.74
C LEU A 231 20.14 -19.55 39.50
N PHE A 232 20.84 -18.44 39.19
CA PHE A 232 22.28 -18.46 38.96
C PHE A 232 23.08 -18.75 40.23
N TYR A 233 22.64 -18.21 41.38
CA TYR A 233 23.25 -18.48 42.68
C TYR A 233 23.16 -19.97 43.04
N ASP A 234 21.96 -20.57 42.93
CA ASP A 234 21.71 -21.98 43.25
C ASP A 234 22.42 -22.93 42.27
N ALA A 235 22.56 -22.53 41.00
CA ALA A 235 23.30 -23.29 40.00
C ALA A 235 24.84 -23.19 40.16
N GLY A 236 25.35 -22.30 41.02
CA GLY A 236 26.79 -22.05 41.17
C GLY A 236 27.46 -21.56 39.90
N LYS A 237 26.70 -20.98 38.96
CA LYS A 237 27.17 -20.47 37.67
C LYS A 237 27.42 -18.96 37.74
N PRO A 238 28.37 -18.42 36.96
CA PRO A 238 28.46 -16.97 36.79
C PRO A 238 27.18 -16.42 36.18
N VAL A 239 26.80 -15.20 36.55
CA VAL A 239 25.65 -14.52 35.96
C VAL A 239 25.95 -14.27 34.48
N GLU A 240 25.09 -14.82 33.62
CA GLU A 240 25.08 -14.66 32.18
C GLU A 240 23.63 -14.37 31.72
N PRO A 241 23.41 -13.95 30.47
CA PRO A 241 22.04 -13.80 29.97
C PRO A 241 21.23 -15.07 30.18
N LEU A 242 20.03 -14.96 30.75
CA LEU A 242 19.14 -16.08 31.08
C LEU A 242 18.89 -16.98 29.87
N ILE A 243 18.82 -16.40 28.67
CA ILE A 243 18.62 -17.17 27.45
C ILE A 243 19.77 -18.16 27.18
N ASN A 244 21.02 -17.82 27.50
CA ASN A 244 22.15 -18.74 27.33
C ASN A 244 21.92 -19.99 28.19
N TYR A 245 21.63 -19.79 29.47
CA TYR A 245 21.36 -20.86 30.42
C TYR A 245 20.19 -21.75 30.00
N LEU A 246 19.11 -21.16 29.47
CA LEU A 246 17.94 -21.90 28.99
C LEU A 246 18.25 -22.69 27.70
N THR A 247 19.00 -22.11 26.77
CA THR A 247 19.34 -22.77 25.49
C THR A 247 20.37 -23.89 25.65
N ASP A 248 21.26 -23.82 26.64
CA ASP A 248 22.19 -24.90 26.98
C ASP A 248 21.45 -26.22 27.28
N ALA A 249 20.24 -26.15 27.83
CA ALA A 249 19.44 -27.33 28.16
C ALA A 249 18.98 -28.14 26.93
N ILE A 250 18.99 -27.54 25.74
CA ILE A 250 18.61 -28.22 24.48
C ILE A 250 19.80 -28.48 23.54
N LEU A 251 20.96 -27.86 23.80
CA LEU A 251 22.19 -28.02 23.00
C LEU A 251 22.89 -29.39 23.15
N GLY A 252 22.43 -30.24 24.07
CA GLY A 252 22.94 -31.62 24.22
C GLY A 252 22.38 -32.61 23.20
N ASP A 253 21.07 -32.56 22.96
CA ASP A 253 20.35 -33.50 22.07
C ASP A 253 20.22 -32.97 20.63
N ARG A 254 20.65 -31.73 20.38
CA ARG A 254 20.49 -31.02 19.09
C ARG A 254 21.75 -30.25 18.73
N SER A 255 21.95 -30.00 17.43
CA SER A 255 23.05 -29.17 16.97
C SER A 255 22.79 -27.69 17.23
N ALA A 256 23.86 -26.92 17.40
CA ALA A 256 23.82 -25.46 17.44
C ALA A 256 23.14 -24.82 16.21
N ALA A 257 23.20 -25.48 15.04
CA ALA A 257 22.55 -25.03 13.81
C ALA A 257 21.02 -25.02 13.93
N PHE A 258 20.44 -26.01 14.63
CA PHE A 258 18.99 -26.09 14.82
C PHE A 258 18.42 -24.85 15.52
N LEU A 259 19.12 -24.34 16.55
CA LEU A 259 18.72 -23.11 17.25
C LEU A 259 18.69 -21.88 16.34
N GLN A 260 19.57 -21.85 15.35
CA GLN A 260 19.73 -20.70 14.45
C GLN A 260 18.73 -20.73 13.31
N GLU A 261 18.45 -21.91 12.77
CA GLU A 261 17.58 -22.12 11.62
C GLU A 261 16.10 -22.18 12.01
N GLU A 262 15.77 -22.70 13.20
CA GLU A 262 14.39 -22.96 13.62
C GLU A 262 14.07 -22.36 14.99
N PRO A 263 14.05 -21.02 15.17
CA PRO A 263 13.90 -20.44 16.50
C PRO A 263 12.49 -20.66 17.08
N SER A 264 11.43 -20.72 16.25
CA SER A 264 10.07 -21.04 16.73
C SER A 264 9.99 -22.44 17.35
N LEU A 265 10.50 -23.46 16.65
CA LEU A 265 10.52 -24.84 17.14
C LEU A 265 11.49 -25.00 18.33
N SER A 266 12.59 -24.26 18.31
CA SER A 266 13.53 -24.20 19.43
C SER A 266 12.85 -23.71 20.71
N TRP A 267 11.99 -22.69 20.62
CA TRP A 267 11.21 -22.21 21.76
C TRP A 267 10.24 -23.28 22.28
N GLU A 268 9.47 -23.92 21.38
CA GLU A 268 8.52 -24.98 21.75
C GLU A 268 9.17 -26.14 22.51
N LEU A 269 10.39 -26.52 22.12
CA LEU A 269 11.14 -27.56 22.81
C LEU A 269 11.76 -27.04 24.12
N LEU A 270 12.29 -25.81 24.11
CA LEU A 270 12.94 -25.20 25.27
C LEU A 270 11.98 -25.11 26.46
N ILE A 271 10.73 -24.66 26.24
CA ILE A 271 9.75 -24.53 27.32
C ILE A 271 9.35 -25.88 27.93
N GLU A 272 9.58 -26.99 27.23
CA GLU A 272 9.29 -28.34 27.71
C GLU A 272 10.44 -28.97 28.51
N THR A 273 11.62 -28.34 28.52
CA THR A 273 12.77 -28.83 29.29
C THR A 273 12.51 -28.79 30.81
N PRO A 274 13.13 -29.71 31.59
CA PRO A 274 13.02 -29.69 33.04
C PRO A 274 13.46 -28.35 33.65
N VAL A 275 14.53 -27.76 33.12
CA VAL A 275 15.08 -26.48 33.58
C VAL A 275 14.06 -25.36 33.41
N ALA A 276 13.46 -25.23 32.22
CA ALA A 276 12.46 -24.22 31.94
C ALA A 276 11.19 -24.40 32.79
N LYS A 277 10.74 -25.65 32.97
CA LYS A 277 9.58 -25.98 33.82
C LYS A 277 9.80 -25.58 35.27
N THR A 278 10.93 -25.95 35.87
CA THR A 278 11.25 -25.66 37.27
C THR A 278 11.41 -24.15 37.50
N PHE A 279 12.09 -23.45 36.61
CA PHE A 279 12.27 -22.00 36.75
C PHE A 279 10.95 -21.24 36.61
N ALA A 280 10.14 -21.54 35.59
CA ALA A 280 8.83 -20.90 35.43
C ALA A 280 7.88 -21.18 36.59
N GLN A 281 7.91 -22.40 37.16
CA GLN A 281 7.13 -22.73 38.36
C GLN A 281 7.58 -21.90 39.56
N SER A 282 8.90 -21.73 39.76
CA SER A 282 9.45 -20.92 40.86
C SER A 282 9.01 -19.45 40.74
N CYS A 283 9.05 -18.89 39.53
CA CYS A 283 8.50 -17.56 39.26
C CYS A 283 7.01 -17.48 39.58
N PHE A 284 6.20 -18.46 39.15
CA PHE A 284 4.77 -18.47 39.40
C PHE A 284 4.44 -18.54 40.89
N ASP A 285 5.13 -19.40 41.64
CA ASP A 285 4.94 -19.59 43.08
C ASP A 285 5.33 -18.32 43.85
N ALA A 286 6.42 -17.65 43.45
CA ALA A 286 6.86 -16.39 44.04
C ALA A 286 5.88 -15.23 43.77
N LEU A 287 5.22 -15.23 42.60
CA LEU A 287 4.18 -14.25 42.25
C LEU A 287 2.85 -14.52 42.99
N HIS A 288 2.58 -15.78 43.35
CA HIS A 288 1.32 -16.19 44.00
C HIS A 288 1.57 -16.97 45.30
N PRO A 289 2.22 -16.38 46.30
CA PRO A 289 2.62 -17.08 47.53
C PRO A 289 1.44 -17.61 48.35
N GLN A 290 0.22 -17.12 48.11
CA GLN A 290 -1.02 -17.54 48.76
C GLN A 290 -1.76 -18.65 47.99
N SER A 291 -1.37 -18.94 46.75
CA SER A 291 -1.97 -19.98 45.91
C SER A 291 -1.12 -21.24 45.97
N ALA A 292 -1.46 -22.17 46.87
CA ALA A 292 -0.81 -23.48 46.97
C ALA A 292 -1.25 -24.44 45.84
N SER A 293 -1.20 -24.01 44.59
CA SER A 293 -1.50 -24.88 43.45
C SER A 293 -0.28 -25.73 43.12
N THR A 294 -0.37 -27.04 43.37
CA THR A 294 0.63 -28.02 42.92
C THR A 294 0.44 -28.44 41.46
N ALA A 295 -0.53 -27.84 40.75
CA ALA A 295 -0.81 -28.17 39.37
C ALA A 295 0.27 -27.57 38.44
N PRO A 296 0.83 -28.36 37.51
CA PRO A 296 1.84 -27.85 36.58
C PRO A 296 1.27 -26.76 35.67
N LEU A 297 2.06 -25.72 35.42
CA LEU A 297 1.72 -24.63 34.50
C LEU A 297 1.40 -25.14 33.09
N SER A 298 0.39 -24.53 32.46
CA SER A 298 0.14 -24.74 31.03
C SER A 298 1.35 -24.28 30.19
N PRO A 299 1.56 -24.84 28.98
CA PRO A 299 2.63 -24.39 28.09
C PRO A 299 2.60 -22.88 27.80
N GLU A 300 1.41 -22.28 27.71
CA GLU A 300 1.20 -20.86 27.43
C GLU A 300 1.62 -19.99 28.63
N GLN A 301 1.18 -20.36 29.85
CA GLN A 301 1.58 -19.67 31.08
C GLN A 301 3.10 -19.74 31.27
N ARG A 302 3.69 -20.91 31.01
CA ARG A 302 5.13 -21.13 31.09
C ARG A 302 5.89 -20.26 30.09
N SER A 303 5.45 -20.25 28.84
CA SER A 303 6.02 -19.41 27.78
C SER A 303 6.01 -17.93 28.19
N GLY A 304 4.86 -17.41 28.66
CA GLY A 304 4.74 -16.01 29.05
C GLY A 304 5.68 -15.61 30.18
N LEU A 305 5.81 -16.43 31.22
CA LEU A 305 6.71 -16.16 32.35
C LEU A 305 8.19 -16.20 31.94
N LEU A 306 8.59 -17.16 31.11
CA LEU A 306 9.96 -17.25 30.61
C LEU A 306 10.31 -16.06 29.73
N VAL A 307 9.41 -15.64 28.84
CA VAL A 307 9.60 -14.45 27.99
C VAL A 307 9.71 -13.20 28.85
N ALA A 308 8.84 -13.03 29.86
CA ALA A 308 8.94 -11.91 30.78
C ALA A 308 10.31 -11.85 31.48
N ALA A 309 10.81 -12.97 31.98
CA ALA A 309 12.13 -13.04 32.60
C ALA A 309 13.26 -12.71 31.61
N ILE A 310 13.21 -13.22 30.38
CA ILE A 310 14.22 -12.94 29.34
C ILE A 310 14.20 -11.46 28.94
N MET A 311 13.01 -10.86 28.75
CA MET A 311 12.91 -9.45 28.40
C MET A 311 13.49 -8.57 29.51
N LEU A 312 13.14 -8.83 30.77
CA LEU A 312 13.68 -8.11 31.92
C LEU A 312 15.21 -8.23 32.02
N ASP A 313 15.77 -9.42 31.76
CA ASP A 313 17.20 -9.68 31.75
C ASP A 313 17.93 -8.86 30.65
N PHE A 314 17.29 -8.64 29.51
CA PHE A 314 17.79 -7.73 28.46
C PHE A 314 17.60 -6.23 28.75
N ALA A 315 17.10 -5.88 29.93
CA ALA A 315 16.64 -4.55 30.28
C ALA A 315 15.52 -4.05 29.35
N LEU A 316 14.64 -4.94 28.91
CA LEU A 316 13.43 -4.65 28.16
C LEU A 316 12.19 -4.97 29.01
N GLY A 317 11.00 -4.70 28.46
CA GLY A 317 9.72 -5.06 29.05
C GLY A 317 8.96 -3.90 29.69
N THR A 318 9.60 -2.73 29.89
CA THR A 318 8.93 -1.49 30.32
C THR A 318 8.68 -0.58 29.11
N ALA A 319 7.63 0.24 29.15
CA ALA A 319 7.22 1.06 28.00
C ALA A 319 8.34 2.02 27.53
N ASP A 320 9.04 2.67 28.47
CA ASP A 320 10.16 3.57 28.20
C ASP A 320 11.35 2.86 27.54
N ARG A 321 11.74 1.69 28.06
CA ARG A 321 12.88 0.93 27.52
C ARG A 321 12.56 0.26 26.21
N ASN A 322 11.33 -0.21 26.04
CA ASN A 322 10.83 -0.76 24.78
C ASN A 322 10.84 0.32 23.70
N HIS A 323 10.28 1.49 24.00
CA HIS A 323 10.28 2.63 23.09
C HIS A 323 11.71 3.06 22.73
N SER A 324 12.58 3.20 23.72
CA SER A 324 13.99 3.54 23.51
C SER A 324 14.71 2.53 22.62
N PHE A 325 14.49 1.22 22.83
CA PHE A 325 15.06 0.18 21.97
C PHE A 325 14.58 0.32 20.52
N CYS A 326 13.27 0.52 20.32
CA CYS A 326 12.68 0.68 18.99
C CYS A 326 13.22 1.94 18.28
N SER A 327 13.22 3.10 18.95
CA SER A 327 13.68 4.35 18.36
C SER A 327 15.19 4.37 18.10
N SER A 328 16.01 3.78 18.98
CA SER A 328 17.47 3.78 18.83
C SER A 328 18.00 2.69 17.89
N SER A 329 17.30 1.57 17.77
CA SER A 329 17.83 0.37 17.09
C SER A 329 17.09 0.00 15.82
N LEU A 330 15.77 0.21 15.77
CA LEU A 330 14.94 -0.20 14.63
C LEU A 330 14.63 0.99 13.72
N TYR A 331 14.04 2.05 14.28
CA TYR A 331 13.59 3.23 13.54
C TYR A 331 14.54 4.43 13.68
N ALA A 332 15.79 4.19 14.03
CA ALA A 332 16.81 5.22 14.04
C ALA A 332 17.04 5.76 12.63
N SER A 333 17.31 7.06 12.51
CA SER A 333 17.46 7.74 11.21
C SER A 333 18.52 7.14 10.28
N HIS A 334 19.55 6.49 10.82
CA HIS A 334 20.55 5.79 10.00
C HIS A 334 19.99 4.54 9.28
N ASN A 335 18.87 3.99 9.73
CA ASN A 335 18.18 2.86 9.10
C ASN A 335 17.18 3.29 8.01
N VAL A 336 17.04 4.60 7.72
CA VAL A 336 16.02 5.11 6.79
C VAL A 336 16.06 4.47 5.39
N GLN A 337 17.26 4.08 4.92
CA GLN A 337 17.45 3.39 3.63
C GLN A 337 17.73 1.88 3.79
N ALA A 338 17.79 1.37 5.01
CA ALA A 338 18.00 -0.04 5.29
C ALA A 338 16.73 -0.85 5.00
N ASN A 339 16.91 -2.13 4.70
CA ASN A 339 15.84 -3.12 4.69
C ASN A 339 15.85 -3.95 5.99
N THR A 340 14.91 -4.89 6.13
CA THR A 340 14.79 -5.75 7.32
C THR A 340 16.02 -6.62 7.54
N TYR A 341 16.66 -7.09 6.47
CA TYR A 341 17.86 -7.93 6.56
C TYR A 341 19.03 -7.15 7.16
N ASP A 342 19.25 -5.92 6.70
CA ASP A 342 20.34 -5.06 7.19
C ASP A 342 20.20 -4.79 8.69
N VAL A 343 18.99 -4.44 9.15
CA VAL A 343 18.72 -4.19 10.57
C VAL A 343 18.86 -5.47 11.40
N ARG A 344 18.37 -6.61 10.91
CA ARG A 344 18.52 -7.90 11.62
C ARG A 344 19.98 -8.33 11.72
N GLN A 345 20.80 -8.10 10.69
CA GLN A 345 22.24 -8.33 10.77
C GLN A 345 22.89 -7.46 11.83
N TYR A 346 22.58 -6.16 11.83
CA TYR A 346 23.08 -5.22 12.84
C TYR A 346 22.73 -5.67 14.26
N LEU A 347 21.46 -6.04 14.51
CA LEU A 347 21.02 -6.55 15.80
C LEU A 347 21.72 -7.85 16.19
N THR A 348 21.93 -8.76 15.24
CA THR A 348 22.63 -10.02 15.47
C THR A 348 24.07 -9.78 15.96
N ALA A 349 24.78 -8.85 15.30
CA ALA A 349 26.12 -8.45 15.72
C ALA A 349 26.11 -7.76 17.09
N HIS A 350 25.13 -6.88 17.35
CA HIS A 350 24.99 -6.15 18.60
C HIS A 350 24.76 -7.10 19.80
N PHE A 351 23.86 -8.08 19.68
CA PHE A 351 23.55 -9.02 20.76
C PHE A 351 24.68 -10.03 21.02
N SER A 352 25.41 -10.43 19.98
CA SER A 352 26.58 -11.31 20.12
C SER A 352 27.74 -10.62 20.85
N GLY A 353 27.97 -9.33 20.57
CA GLY A 353 29.08 -8.57 21.15
C GLY A 353 28.74 -7.92 22.50
N PHE A 354 27.72 -7.08 22.54
CA PHE A 354 27.46 -6.15 23.64
C PHE A 354 26.63 -6.74 24.79
N ARG A 355 25.71 -7.65 24.48
CA ARG A 355 24.85 -8.34 25.47
C ARG A 355 25.38 -9.71 25.91
N ARG A 356 26.50 -10.18 25.34
CA ARG A 356 27.14 -11.48 25.63
C ARG A 356 26.17 -12.67 25.48
N VAL A 357 25.20 -12.57 24.57
CA VAL A 357 24.35 -13.71 24.21
C VAL A 357 25.19 -14.66 23.35
N ASN A 358 25.11 -15.96 23.63
CA ASN A 358 25.80 -16.97 22.82
C ASN A 358 25.35 -16.84 21.35
N PRO A 359 26.27 -16.79 20.36
CA PRO A 359 25.90 -16.59 18.95
C PRO A 359 24.86 -17.58 18.41
N THR A 360 24.76 -18.76 19.01
CA THR A 360 23.77 -19.80 18.68
C THR A 360 22.37 -19.47 19.20
N ALA A 361 22.25 -18.72 20.30
CA ALA A 361 20.99 -18.32 20.92
C ALA A 361 20.46 -16.96 20.42
N VAL A 362 21.29 -16.17 19.72
CA VAL A 362 20.92 -14.83 19.24
C VAL A 362 19.67 -14.83 18.34
N PRO A 363 19.51 -15.74 17.35
CA PRO A 363 18.30 -15.76 16.51
C PRO A 363 17.01 -15.95 17.32
N LEU A 364 17.05 -16.81 18.34
CA LEU A 364 15.93 -17.00 19.25
C LEU A 364 15.68 -15.75 20.12
N ALA A 365 16.73 -15.14 20.67
CA ALA A 365 16.61 -13.90 21.44
C ALA A 365 15.92 -12.80 20.62
N LEU A 366 16.40 -12.57 19.40
CA LEU A 366 15.84 -11.56 18.51
C LEU A 366 14.40 -11.88 18.11
N GLN A 367 14.07 -13.17 17.90
CA GLN A 367 12.69 -13.56 17.62
C GLN A 367 11.75 -13.22 18.79
N LEU A 368 12.14 -13.51 20.03
CA LEU A 368 11.31 -13.22 21.22
C LEU A 368 11.15 -11.70 21.44
N ILE A 369 12.21 -10.92 21.20
CA ILE A 369 12.19 -9.46 21.33
C ILE A 369 11.30 -8.84 20.24
N LEU A 370 11.57 -9.15 18.97
CA LEU A 370 10.88 -8.53 17.83
C LEU A 370 9.42 -8.96 17.76
N ALA A 371 9.05 -10.17 18.18
CA ALA A 371 7.66 -10.61 18.16
C ALA A 371 6.73 -9.72 19.02
N GLY A 372 7.23 -9.17 20.12
CA GLY A 372 6.48 -8.22 20.94
C GLY A 372 6.67 -6.76 20.52
N LEU A 373 7.88 -6.37 20.12
CA LEU A 373 8.21 -4.96 19.92
C LEU A 373 8.03 -4.45 18.49
N ALA A 374 8.34 -5.28 17.49
CA ALA A 374 8.30 -4.90 16.08
C ALA A 374 8.14 -6.15 15.19
N PRO A 375 6.96 -6.81 15.22
CA PRO A 375 6.70 -8.06 14.52
C PRO A 375 6.90 -7.96 12.99
N GLU A 376 6.87 -6.75 12.42
CA GLU A 376 7.13 -6.50 11.00
C GLU A 376 8.58 -6.79 10.58
N PHE A 377 9.51 -6.92 11.52
CA PHE A 377 10.87 -7.40 11.24
C PHE A 377 10.97 -8.95 11.22
N LEU A 378 9.89 -9.65 11.58
CA LEU A 378 9.80 -11.12 11.55
C LEU A 378 9.09 -11.67 10.32
N VAL A 379 8.46 -10.81 9.51
CA VAL A 379 7.80 -11.23 8.27
C VAL A 379 8.78 -11.19 7.10
N GLN A 380 8.53 -12.02 6.09
CA GLN A 380 9.32 -11.97 4.86
C GLN A 380 8.93 -10.75 4.04
N THR A 381 9.92 -9.95 3.66
CA THR A 381 9.70 -8.72 2.89
C THR A 381 10.53 -8.70 1.60
N PRO A 382 10.08 -7.96 0.58
CA PRO A 382 10.93 -7.64 -0.57
C PRO A 382 12.22 -6.95 -0.14
N GLN A 383 13.37 -7.38 -0.67
CA GLN A 383 14.67 -6.74 -0.38
C GLN A 383 14.71 -5.24 -0.75
N ALA A 384 13.91 -4.84 -1.74
CA ALA A 384 13.80 -3.44 -2.16
C ALA A 384 12.96 -2.57 -1.21
N LEU A 385 12.29 -3.14 -0.21
CA LEU A 385 11.47 -2.41 0.74
C LEU A 385 12.34 -1.76 1.81
N GLN A 386 12.44 -0.43 1.77
CA GLN A 386 13.20 0.35 2.74
C GLN A 386 12.30 0.78 3.91
N ILE A 387 12.86 0.78 5.12
CA ILE A 387 12.13 1.08 6.38
C ILE A 387 11.61 2.53 6.39
N GLY A 388 12.32 3.48 5.78
CA GLY A 388 11.88 4.88 5.67
C GLY A 388 10.80 5.15 4.61
N SER A 389 10.35 4.14 3.87
CA SER A 389 9.40 4.32 2.76
C SER A 389 7.93 4.22 3.20
N PRO A 390 6.96 4.79 2.46
CA PRO A 390 5.55 4.54 2.75
C PRO A 390 5.11 3.09 2.58
N GLY A 391 5.82 2.31 1.76
CA GLY A 391 5.58 0.86 1.69
C GLY A 391 5.82 0.18 3.03
N TRP A 392 6.77 0.67 3.81
CA TRP A 392 7.02 0.18 5.16
C TRP A 392 5.89 0.57 6.12
N VAL A 393 5.37 1.81 6.01
CA VAL A 393 4.18 2.26 6.76
C VAL A 393 3.00 1.33 6.51
N MET A 394 2.77 0.98 5.23
CA MET A 394 1.71 0.05 4.84
C MET A 394 1.94 -1.37 5.39
N LEU A 395 3.14 -1.92 5.25
CA LEU A 395 3.50 -3.22 5.83
C LEU A 395 3.27 -3.25 7.33
N ARG A 396 3.71 -2.22 8.03
CA ARG A 396 3.56 -2.14 9.48
C ARG A 396 2.10 -2.01 9.90
N LYS A 397 1.30 -1.21 9.19
CA LYS A 397 -0.16 -1.17 9.37
C LYS A 397 -0.75 -2.58 9.24
N SER A 398 -0.43 -3.28 8.16
CA SER A 398 -0.91 -4.65 7.91
C SER A 398 -0.51 -5.64 9.00
N VAL A 399 0.75 -5.57 9.45
CA VAL A 399 1.28 -6.45 10.51
C VAL A 399 0.56 -6.17 11.83
N LEU A 400 0.42 -4.90 12.24
CA LEU A 400 -0.29 -4.54 13.47
C LEU A 400 -1.77 -4.93 13.42
N LEU A 401 -2.41 -4.86 12.24
CA LEU A 401 -3.76 -5.37 12.06
C LEU A 401 -3.81 -6.89 12.24
N ALA A 402 -2.87 -7.65 11.65
CA ALA A 402 -2.80 -9.09 11.86
C ALA A 402 -2.61 -9.44 13.35
N GLU A 403 -1.72 -8.74 14.05
CA GLU A 403 -1.49 -8.94 15.49
C GLU A 403 -2.71 -8.60 16.34
N SER A 404 -3.53 -7.62 15.93
CA SER A 404 -4.79 -7.29 16.61
C SER A 404 -5.88 -8.34 16.43
N ILE A 405 -5.84 -9.10 15.33
CA ILE A 405 -6.77 -10.22 15.09
C ILE A 405 -6.39 -11.41 15.97
N ALA A 406 -5.10 -11.77 15.95
CA ALA A 406 -4.54 -12.78 16.84
C ALA A 406 -3.04 -12.54 17.05
N PRO A 407 -2.53 -12.58 18.28
CA PRO A 407 -1.10 -12.42 18.54
C PRO A 407 -0.26 -13.41 17.72
N GLY A 408 0.80 -12.93 17.09
CA GLY A 408 1.72 -13.69 16.24
C GLY A 408 1.21 -14.04 14.85
N LEU A 409 -0.04 -13.73 14.50
CA LEU A 409 -0.63 -14.09 13.20
C LEU A 409 0.18 -13.55 12.02
N SER A 410 0.79 -12.36 12.15
CA SER A 410 1.58 -11.74 11.08
C SER A 410 2.67 -12.66 10.53
N ARG A 411 3.27 -13.50 11.37
CA ARG A 411 4.35 -14.45 11.01
C ARG A 411 3.85 -15.66 10.21
N ALA A 412 2.56 -15.94 10.24
CA ALA A 412 1.93 -16.98 9.44
C ALA A 412 1.47 -16.47 8.05
N LEU A 413 1.57 -15.16 7.79
CA LEU A 413 1.10 -14.52 6.56
C LEU A 413 2.27 -14.26 5.59
N SER A 414 1.99 -14.40 4.29
CA SER A 414 2.91 -13.92 3.26
C SER A 414 2.85 -12.39 3.13
N TYR A 415 3.84 -11.80 2.47
CA TYR A 415 3.85 -10.36 2.18
C TYR A 415 2.60 -9.94 1.40
N GLU A 416 2.18 -10.73 0.41
CA GLU A 416 1.00 -10.45 -0.42
C GLU A 416 -0.27 -10.45 0.42
N MET A 417 -0.46 -11.45 1.28
CA MET A 417 -1.64 -11.55 2.15
C MET A 417 -1.67 -10.40 3.19
N LEU A 418 -0.51 -9.98 3.71
CA LEU A 418 -0.41 -8.80 4.56
C LEU A 418 -0.84 -7.53 3.81
N MET A 419 -0.38 -7.36 2.57
CA MET A 419 -0.77 -6.20 1.76
C MET A 419 -2.27 -6.20 1.45
N GLU A 420 -2.85 -7.37 1.15
CA GLU A 420 -4.30 -7.53 0.97
C GLU A 420 -5.07 -7.18 2.24
N LEU A 421 -4.66 -7.70 3.41
CA LEU A 421 -5.29 -7.41 4.70
C LEU A 421 -5.28 -5.90 5.01
N GLY A 422 -4.13 -5.24 4.87
CA GLY A 422 -4.02 -3.83 5.22
C GLY A 422 -4.72 -2.89 4.24
N ALA A 423 -4.93 -3.34 3.00
CA ALA A 423 -5.63 -2.60 1.95
C ALA A 423 -7.16 -2.57 2.14
N ILE A 424 -7.71 -3.44 3.00
CA ILE A 424 -9.13 -3.42 3.33
C ILE A 424 -9.45 -2.16 4.12
N SER A 425 -10.28 -1.30 3.53
CA SER A 425 -10.80 -0.11 4.21
C SER A 425 -11.71 -0.52 5.36
N PRO A 426 -11.73 0.24 6.47
CA PRO A 426 -12.50 -0.13 7.64
C PRO A 426 -14.01 -0.12 7.34
N THR A 427 -14.71 -1.19 7.70
CA THR A 427 -16.14 -1.41 7.46
C THR A 427 -16.99 -1.30 8.73
N SER A 428 -16.42 -0.87 9.85
CA SER A 428 -17.13 -0.57 11.10
C SER A 428 -16.50 0.59 11.86
N THR A 429 -17.19 1.07 12.90
CA THR A 429 -16.67 2.16 13.76
C THR A 429 -15.47 1.72 14.59
N GLU A 430 -15.50 0.48 15.07
CA GLU A 430 -14.43 -0.15 15.83
C GLU A 430 -13.19 -0.32 14.95
N GLN A 431 -13.38 -0.79 13.71
CA GLN A 431 -12.28 -0.91 12.75
C GLN A 431 -11.71 0.45 12.36
N ARG A 432 -12.54 1.48 12.16
CA ARG A 432 -12.08 2.86 11.89
C ARG A 432 -11.21 3.38 13.03
N THR A 433 -11.62 3.15 14.28
CA THR A 433 -10.86 3.56 15.47
C THR A 433 -9.52 2.83 15.55
N LEU A 434 -9.54 1.50 15.44
CA LEU A 434 -8.34 0.66 15.49
C LEU A 434 -7.33 1.01 14.38
N GLN A 435 -7.79 1.04 13.13
CA GLN A 435 -6.93 1.38 11.98
C GLN A 435 -6.36 2.80 12.10
N GLY A 436 -7.15 3.75 12.63
CA GLY A 436 -6.69 5.12 12.87
C GLY A 436 -5.55 5.19 13.88
N VAL A 437 -5.67 4.51 15.03
CA VAL A 437 -4.62 4.44 16.06
C VAL A 437 -3.35 3.78 15.51
N ILE A 438 -3.50 2.65 14.81
CA ILE A 438 -2.38 1.95 14.17
C ILE A 438 -1.67 2.86 13.16
N MET A 439 -2.43 3.55 12.31
CA MET A 439 -1.86 4.42 11.27
C MET A 439 -1.09 5.60 11.88
N VAL A 440 -1.61 6.22 12.94
CA VAL A 440 -0.90 7.29 13.67
C VAL A 440 0.46 6.80 14.16
N LYS A 441 0.52 5.60 14.77
CA LYS A 441 1.78 5.00 15.22
C LYS A 441 2.75 4.78 14.06
N CYS A 442 2.27 4.23 12.94
CA CYS A 442 3.08 4.01 11.75
C CYS A 442 3.64 5.31 11.15
N VAL A 443 2.84 6.37 11.13
CA VAL A 443 3.24 7.68 10.61
C VAL A 443 4.21 8.41 11.54
N LEU A 444 4.05 8.30 12.87
CA LEU A 444 5.00 8.87 13.82
C LEU A 444 6.39 8.24 13.68
N ASP A 445 6.48 6.91 13.63
CA ASP A 445 7.77 6.24 13.44
C ASP A 445 8.38 6.53 12.05
N TRP A 446 7.53 6.71 11.02
CA TRP A 446 7.98 7.16 9.71
C TRP A 446 8.53 8.59 9.72
N ALA A 447 7.90 9.50 10.47
CA ALA A 447 8.39 10.88 10.61
C ALA A 447 9.72 10.91 11.35
N MET A 448 9.85 10.12 12.43
CA MET A 448 11.08 9.98 13.22
C MET A 448 12.23 9.44 12.38
N ILE A 449 12.05 8.30 11.69
CA ILE A 449 13.12 7.72 10.88
C ILE A 449 13.52 8.63 9.70
N ASN A 450 12.59 9.45 9.20
CA ASN A 450 12.86 10.46 8.18
C ASN A 450 13.35 11.81 8.76
N GLY A 451 13.60 11.92 10.07
CA GLY A 451 14.10 13.16 10.69
C GLY A 451 13.19 14.36 10.45
N LEU A 452 11.87 14.15 10.47
CA LEU A 452 10.84 15.17 10.28
C LEU A 452 10.21 15.60 11.63
N GLU A 453 10.88 15.30 12.74
CA GLU A 453 10.40 15.68 14.05
C GLU A 453 10.52 17.20 14.25
N LEU A 454 9.59 17.75 15.03
CA LEU A 454 9.63 19.15 15.41
C LEU A 454 10.80 19.40 16.37
N GLU A 455 11.48 20.53 16.21
CA GLU A 455 12.46 20.96 17.21
C GLU A 455 11.78 21.13 18.58
N GLY A 456 12.36 20.54 19.62
CA GLY A 456 11.77 20.55 20.96
C GLY A 456 10.50 19.70 21.09
N ALA A 457 10.35 18.64 20.29
CA ALA A 457 9.17 17.76 20.31
C ALA A 457 8.76 17.28 21.72
N ASP A 458 9.72 17.04 22.62
CA ASP A 458 9.47 16.59 23.99
C ASP A 458 8.60 17.58 24.82
N ASP A 459 8.63 18.87 24.48
CA ASP A 459 7.89 19.93 25.18
C ASP A 459 6.54 20.26 24.49
N LEU A 460 6.24 19.62 23.35
CA LEU A 460 5.04 19.91 22.56
C LEU A 460 3.86 19.00 22.90
N PRO A 461 2.60 19.49 22.79
CA PRO A 461 1.43 18.63 22.92
C PRO A 461 1.42 17.50 21.88
N THR A 462 1.09 16.28 22.30
CA THR A 462 1.04 15.08 21.43
C THR A 462 0.18 15.29 20.18
N GLU A 463 -0.95 16.00 20.30
CA GLU A 463 -1.83 16.32 19.16
C GLU A 463 -1.09 17.12 18.07
N GLN A 464 -0.22 18.06 18.46
CA GLN A 464 0.56 18.86 17.52
C GLN A 464 1.60 18.02 16.78
N ILE A 465 2.26 17.09 17.50
CA ILE A 465 3.24 16.15 16.93
C ILE A 465 2.56 15.24 15.90
N VAL A 466 1.43 14.62 16.28
CA VAL A 466 0.63 13.75 15.39
C VAL A 466 0.16 14.52 14.17
N LYS A 467 -0.42 15.71 14.35
CA LYS A 467 -0.89 16.54 13.23
C LYS A 467 0.25 16.89 12.26
N HIS A 468 1.43 17.23 12.78
CA HIS A 468 2.59 17.54 11.95
C HIS A 468 3.02 16.32 11.11
N ALA A 469 3.22 15.17 11.77
CA ALA A 469 3.65 13.94 11.11
C ALA A 469 2.65 13.49 10.02
N THR A 470 1.34 13.50 10.34
CA THR A 470 0.28 13.16 9.37
C THR A 470 0.24 14.13 8.21
N THR A 471 0.42 15.43 8.45
CA THR A 471 0.47 16.44 7.37
C THR A 471 1.63 16.18 6.42
N GLN A 472 2.83 15.90 6.95
CA GLN A 472 4.01 15.60 6.12
C GLN A 472 3.85 14.31 5.33
N TYR A 473 3.32 13.27 5.98
CA TYR A 473 3.07 11.98 5.34
C TYR A 473 2.05 12.10 4.20
N ASN A 474 0.89 12.71 4.46
CA ASN A 474 -0.16 12.90 3.46
C ASN A 474 0.32 13.77 2.30
N ALA A 475 1.02 14.88 2.58
CA ALA A 475 1.59 15.73 1.53
C ALA A 475 2.55 14.96 0.62
N PHE A 476 3.35 14.04 1.18
CA PHE A 476 4.23 13.18 0.39
C PHE A 476 3.43 12.19 -0.48
N ILE A 477 2.45 11.50 0.10
CA ILE A 477 1.59 10.55 -0.63
C ILE A 477 0.83 11.23 -1.75
N ASP A 478 0.20 12.38 -1.48
CA ASP A 478 -0.57 13.15 -2.45
C ASP A 478 0.32 13.64 -3.59
N THR A 479 1.48 14.20 -3.27
CA THR A 479 2.47 14.65 -4.27
C THR A 479 2.90 13.50 -5.19
N MET A 480 3.12 12.30 -4.64
CA MET A 480 3.51 11.13 -5.43
C MET A 480 2.34 10.57 -6.26
N SER A 481 1.13 10.55 -5.70
CA SER A 481 -0.10 10.12 -6.38
C SER A 481 -0.42 11.03 -7.58
N ASP A 482 -0.39 12.36 -7.36
CA ASP A 482 -0.62 13.36 -8.40
C ASP A 482 0.44 13.32 -9.50
N ALA A 483 1.70 13.15 -9.12
CA ALA A 483 2.80 12.98 -10.07
C ALA A 483 2.58 11.75 -10.95
N LEU A 484 2.27 10.60 -10.34
CA LEU A 484 2.04 9.36 -11.08
C LEU A 484 0.80 9.46 -11.98
N LYS A 485 -0.30 10.01 -11.48
CA LYS A 485 -1.51 10.27 -12.27
C LYS A 485 -1.20 11.16 -13.47
N SER A 486 -0.45 12.24 -13.27
CA SER A 486 -0.07 13.15 -14.35
C SER A 486 0.84 12.50 -15.40
N ILE A 487 1.73 11.59 -14.99
CA ILE A 487 2.63 10.85 -15.88
C ILE A 487 1.88 9.78 -16.68
N THR A 488 0.91 9.09 -16.05
CA THR A 488 0.20 7.95 -16.64
C THR A 488 -1.06 8.34 -17.41
N THR A 489 -1.58 9.55 -17.20
CA THR A 489 -2.75 10.05 -17.94
C THR A 489 -2.38 10.23 -19.42
N PRO A 490 -3.04 9.53 -20.35
CA PRO A 490 -2.75 9.67 -21.77
C PRO A 490 -3.11 11.08 -22.26
N PRO A 491 -2.40 11.60 -23.28
CA PRO A 491 -2.77 12.86 -23.92
C PRO A 491 -4.25 12.87 -24.34
N VAL A 492 -4.93 14.01 -24.16
CA VAL A 492 -6.30 14.19 -24.64
C VAL A 492 -6.40 13.90 -26.14
N SER A 493 -7.51 13.30 -26.58
CA SER A 493 -7.76 13.05 -28.00
C SER A 493 -8.28 14.30 -28.69
N ARG A 494 -7.63 14.72 -29.78
CA ARG A 494 -8.08 15.80 -30.66
C ARG A 494 -9.51 15.55 -31.16
N ARG A 495 -9.80 14.31 -31.59
CA ARG A 495 -11.13 13.92 -32.09
C ARG A 495 -12.19 13.97 -30.99
N ALA A 496 -11.87 13.51 -29.78
CA ALA A 496 -12.78 13.54 -28.65
C ALA A 496 -13.14 14.98 -28.23
N LEU A 497 -12.14 15.87 -28.17
CA LEU A 497 -12.36 17.29 -27.90
C LEU A 497 -13.23 17.96 -28.97
N ALA A 498 -12.92 17.73 -30.25
CA ALA A 498 -13.71 18.24 -31.36
C ALA A 498 -15.15 17.74 -31.33
N LYS A 499 -15.35 16.46 -30.99
CA LYS A 499 -16.69 15.86 -30.81
C LYS A 499 -17.45 16.53 -29.67
N ALA A 500 -16.82 16.71 -28.51
CA ALA A 500 -17.43 17.35 -27.35
C ALA A 500 -17.89 18.78 -27.66
N ALA A 501 -17.03 19.58 -28.33
CA ALA A 501 -17.37 20.96 -28.73
C ALA A 501 -18.58 21.02 -29.68
N ILE A 502 -18.73 20.06 -30.60
CA ILE A 502 -19.91 19.99 -31.49
C ILE A 502 -21.16 19.58 -30.71
N VAL A 503 -21.05 18.64 -29.77
CA VAL A 503 -22.17 18.18 -28.92
C VAL A 503 -22.70 19.30 -28.02
N GLU A 504 -21.82 20.15 -27.48
CA GLU A 504 -22.22 21.31 -26.66
C GLU A 504 -23.12 22.31 -27.42
N LEU A 505 -23.01 22.36 -28.76
CA LEU A 505 -23.91 23.14 -29.61
C LEU A 505 -25.27 22.46 -29.84
N GLY A 506 -25.51 21.27 -29.28
CA GLY A 506 -26.70 20.46 -29.52
C GLY A 506 -26.72 19.79 -30.90
N ILE A 507 -25.56 19.69 -31.56
CA ILE A 507 -25.44 19.17 -32.93
C ILE A 507 -24.90 17.73 -32.89
N ASN A 508 -25.45 16.84 -33.73
CA ASN A 508 -24.93 15.48 -33.88
C ASN A 508 -23.63 15.47 -34.70
N PRO A 509 -22.46 15.10 -34.13
CA PRO A 509 -21.17 15.09 -34.84
C PRO A 509 -21.10 14.09 -36.00
N ALA A 510 -21.97 13.07 -35.99
CA ALA A 510 -22.04 12.03 -37.04
C ALA A 510 -22.85 12.47 -38.28
N THR A 511 -23.42 13.67 -38.26
CA THR A 511 -24.18 14.23 -39.39
C THR A 511 -23.35 14.16 -40.67
N LYS A 512 -23.89 13.52 -41.70
CA LYS A 512 -23.23 13.36 -43.00
C LYS A 512 -23.43 14.60 -43.85
N LEU A 513 -22.36 15.12 -44.42
CA LEU A 513 -22.35 16.28 -45.30
C LEU A 513 -21.56 15.96 -46.57
N ALA A 514 -22.14 16.28 -47.73
CA ALA A 514 -21.46 16.16 -49.02
C ALA A 514 -20.47 17.33 -49.20
N THR A 515 -19.26 17.04 -49.68
CA THR A 515 -18.30 18.09 -50.06
C THR A 515 -18.54 18.55 -51.49
N ALA A 516 -18.40 19.86 -51.74
CA ALA A 516 -18.85 20.55 -52.96
C ALA A 516 -18.26 20.04 -54.30
N TYR A 517 -17.23 19.18 -54.28
CA TYR A 517 -16.51 18.75 -55.48
C TYR A 517 -16.37 17.24 -55.69
N SER A 518 -16.71 16.40 -54.70
CA SER A 518 -16.49 14.94 -54.79
C SER A 518 -17.76 14.09 -54.69
N GLY A 519 -18.86 14.64 -54.17
CA GLY A 519 -20.08 13.87 -53.86
C GLY A 519 -19.90 12.87 -52.71
N ILE A 520 -18.72 12.83 -52.07
CA ILE A 520 -18.43 11.95 -50.93
C ILE A 520 -18.98 12.58 -49.65
N GLU A 521 -19.79 11.80 -48.93
CA GLU A 521 -20.35 12.18 -47.63
C GLU A 521 -19.39 11.88 -46.48
N ASN A 522 -18.83 12.93 -45.88
CA ASN A 522 -18.00 12.84 -44.68
C ASN A 522 -18.82 13.22 -43.44
N SER A 523 -18.39 12.79 -42.25
CA SER A 523 -19.04 13.27 -41.03
C SER A 523 -18.70 14.75 -40.79
N LEU A 524 -19.61 15.49 -40.17
CA LEU A 524 -19.41 16.86 -39.74
C LEU A 524 -18.14 16.99 -38.88
N LEU A 525 -17.89 16.00 -38.01
CA LEU A 525 -16.67 15.91 -37.22
C LEU A 525 -15.41 15.80 -38.08
N ASP A 526 -15.40 14.96 -39.12
CA ASP A 526 -14.22 14.80 -39.99
C ASP A 526 -13.95 16.08 -40.81
N LEU A 527 -15.01 16.74 -41.31
CA LEU A 527 -14.88 18.00 -42.02
C LEU A 527 -14.39 19.14 -41.13
N TYR A 528 -14.82 19.17 -39.87
CA TYR A 528 -14.35 20.12 -38.88
C TYR A 528 -12.88 19.89 -38.53
N LEU A 529 -12.49 18.65 -38.26
CA LEU A 529 -11.09 18.26 -38.01
C LEU A 529 -10.19 18.61 -39.20
N ALA A 530 -10.56 18.24 -40.42
CA ALA A 530 -9.78 18.50 -41.63
C ALA A 530 -9.83 19.97 -42.10
N ARG A 531 -10.58 20.85 -41.42
CA ARG A 531 -10.81 22.26 -41.80
C ARG A 531 -11.40 22.42 -43.21
N GLN A 532 -12.30 21.51 -43.59
CA GLN A 532 -12.96 21.48 -44.90
C GLN A 532 -14.44 21.88 -44.85
N LEU A 533 -14.91 22.42 -43.73
CA LEU A 533 -16.24 23.05 -43.67
C LEU A 533 -16.25 24.34 -44.50
N THR A 534 -17.23 24.46 -45.41
CA THR A 534 -17.43 25.65 -46.25
C THR A 534 -18.83 26.20 -46.08
N ALA A 535 -19.04 27.48 -46.44
CA ALA A 535 -20.33 28.16 -46.36
C ALA A 535 -21.45 27.54 -47.24
N TYR A 536 -21.11 26.59 -48.12
CA TYR A 536 -22.06 25.84 -48.94
C TYR A 536 -22.76 24.70 -48.19
N ASN A 537 -22.28 24.34 -47.00
CA ASN A 537 -22.88 23.34 -46.14
C ASN A 537 -23.99 24.03 -45.30
N HIS A 538 -25.23 23.50 -45.30
CA HIS A 538 -26.43 24.12 -44.68
C HIS A 538 -26.27 24.52 -43.19
N SER A 539 -27.28 25.23 -42.63
CA SER A 539 -27.34 25.89 -41.30
C SER A 539 -26.61 25.25 -40.10
N VAL A 540 -26.47 23.92 -40.07
CA VAL A 540 -25.70 23.17 -39.06
C VAL A 540 -24.19 23.46 -39.14
N ALA A 541 -23.64 23.75 -40.32
CA ALA A 541 -22.21 24.03 -40.53
C ALA A 541 -21.81 25.45 -40.07
N THR A 542 -22.70 26.45 -40.13
CA THR A 542 -22.38 27.82 -39.72
C THR A 542 -22.09 27.93 -38.22
N ALA A 543 -22.82 27.18 -37.39
CA ALA A 543 -22.58 27.15 -35.95
C ALA A 543 -21.22 26.50 -35.61
N VAL A 544 -20.87 25.41 -36.30
CA VAL A 544 -19.58 24.72 -36.14
C VAL A 544 -18.41 25.52 -36.74
N LEU A 545 -18.63 26.31 -37.79
CA LEU A 545 -17.63 27.24 -38.36
C LEU A 545 -17.24 28.36 -37.39
N ASN A 546 -18.12 28.69 -36.45
CA ASN A 546 -17.84 29.66 -35.38
C ASN A 546 -17.10 29.04 -34.19
N LEU A 547 -16.98 27.71 -34.13
CA LEU A 547 -16.10 27.08 -33.16
C LEU A 547 -14.65 27.42 -33.53
N GLU A 548 -13.84 27.60 -32.49
CA GLU A 548 -12.41 27.70 -32.64
C GLU A 548 -11.85 26.46 -33.38
N PRO A 549 -10.86 26.58 -34.29
CA PRO A 549 -10.32 25.42 -34.98
C PRO A 549 -9.89 24.29 -34.04
N ALA A 550 -10.21 23.05 -34.41
CA ALA A 550 -9.95 21.88 -33.58
C ALA A 550 -8.47 21.73 -33.15
N ASN A 551 -7.53 22.19 -34.00
CA ASN A 551 -6.09 22.15 -33.68
C ASN A 551 -5.71 23.18 -32.61
N ASP A 552 -6.34 24.34 -32.59
CA ASP A 552 -6.06 25.40 -31.61
C ASP A 552 -6.66 25.02 -30.25
N LEU A 553 -7.89 24.47 -30.25
CA LEU A 553 -8.50 23.83 -29.07
C LEU A 553 -7.63 22.71 -28.51
N TYR A 554 -7.15 21.83 -29.40
CA TYR A 554 -6.30 20.70 -29.05
C TYR A 554 -4.97 21.15 -28.44
N ALA A 555 -4.24 22.05 -29.11
CA ALA A 555 -2.96 22.57 -28.63
C ALA A 555 -3.09 23.21 -27.25
N ARG A 556 -4.11 24.07 -27.03
CA ARG A 556 -4.33 24.70 -25.72
C ARG A 556 -4.60 23.68 -24.61
N GLN A 557 -5.47 22.70 -24.88
CA GLN A 557 -5.80 21.70 -23.86
C GLN A 557 -4.60 20.79 -23.58
N LEU A 558 -3.81 20.49 -24.61
CA LEU A 558 -2.59 19.70 -24.49
C LEU A 558 -1.51 20.44 -23.70
N GLU A 559 -1.30 21.74 -23.93
CA GLU A 559 -0.38 22.57 -23.14
C GLU A 559 -0.72 22.56 -21.65
N ARG A 560 -2.03 22.65 -21.32
CA ARG A 560 -2.52 22.53 -19.94
C ARG A 560 -2.22 21.17 -19.33
N GLN A 561 -2.22 20.10 -20.12
CA GLN A 561 -1.90 18.74 -19.65
C GLN A 561 -0.39 18.49 -19.56
N TYR A 562 0.40 19.10 -20.44
CA TYR A 562 1.85 18.86 -20.52
C TYR A 562 2.62 19.48 -19.36
N ALA A 563 2.15 20.60 -18.80
CA ALA A 563 2.77 21.21 -17.63
C ALA A 563 2.73 20.28 -16.38
N PRO A 564 1.56 19.75 -15.95
CA PRO A 564 1.49 18.73 -14.90
C PRO A 564 2.32 17.48 -15.19
N TYR A 565 2.39 17.02 -16.45
CA TYR A 565 3.27 15.91 -16.84
C TYR A 565 4.74 16.21 -16.48
N LYS A 566 5.26 17.38 -16.84
CA LYS A 566 6.64 17.79 -16.48
C LYS A 566 6.83 17.90 -14.97
N THR A 567 5.86 18.45 -14.24
CA THR A 567 5.88 18.50 -12.76
C THR A 567 5.91 17.10 -12.15
N GLY A 568 5.16 16.16 -12.72
CA GLY A 568 5.17 14.75 -12.33
C GLY A 568 6.55 14.12 -12.54
N ILE A 569 7.15 14.31 -13.72
CA ILE A 569 8.52 13.83 -14.02
C ILE A 569 9.53 14.44 -13.04
N ALA A 570 9.50 15.75 -12.81
CA ALA A 570 10.37 16.40 -11.83
C ALA A 570 10.21 15.79 -10.43
N THR A 571 8.99 15.45 -10.02
CA THR A 571 8.73 14.79 -8.73
C THR A 571 9.36 13.40 -8.63
N VAL A 572 9.24 12.58 -9.67
CA VAL A 572 9.89 11.27 -9.72
C VAL A 572 11.42 11.39 -9.69
N LEU A 573 11.98 12.40 -10.38
CA LEU A 573 13.42 12.65 -10.37
C LEU A 573 13.95 13.09 -9.00
N ARG A 574 13.19 13.94 -8.27
CA ARG A 574 13.51 14.28 -6.87
C ARG A 574 13.58 13.03 -6.01
N LEU A 575 12.60 12.14 -6.14
CA LEU A 575 12.57 10.88 -5.40
C LEU A 575 13.75 9.97 -5.79
N ALA A 576 14.13 9.94 -7.06
CA ALA A 576 15.26 9.15 -7.54
C ALA A 576 16.58 9.60 -6.88
N MET A 577 16.83 10.92 -6.86
CA MET A 577 18.03 11.48 -6.22
C MET A 577 17.99 11.34 -4.70
N SER A 578 16.81 11.48 -4.07
CA SER A 578 16.69 11.34 -2.62
C SER A 578 16.95 9.92 -2.10
N ARG A 579 16.98 8.93 -2.99
CA ARG A 579 17.32 7.54 -2.67
C ARG A 579 18.81 7.20 -2.82
N LEU A 580 19.65 8.13 -3.27
CA LEU A 580 21.12 7.98 -3.23
C LEU A 580 21.62 7.85 -1.78
N LYS A 581 22.86 7.42 -1.55
CA LYS A 581 23.46 7.38 -0.20
C LYS A 581 23.65 8.80 0.36
N VAL A 582 23.86 8.92 1.67
CA VAL A 582 23.96 10.24 2.35
C VAL A 582 25.03 11.12 1.72
N GLU A 583 26.21 10.56 1.44
CA GLU A 583 27.37 11.26 0.91
C GLU A 583 27.10 11.82 -0.50
N ASP A 584 26.35 11.07 -1.30
CA ASP A 584 25.95 11.44 -2.65
C ASP A 584 24.86 12.51 -2.65
N ARG A 585 23.88 12.38 -1.75
CA ARG A 585 22.85 13.41 -1.59
C ARG A 585 23.46 14.74 -1.21
N ILE A 586 24.39 14.74 -0.25
CA ILE A 586 25.12 15.95 0.18
C ILE A 586 25.91 16.53 -1.00
N ALA A 587 26.61 15.70 -1.78
CA ALA A 587 27.37 16.17 -2.93
C ALA A 587 26.48 16.80 -4.01
N ILE A 588 25.27 16.29 -4.25
CA ILE A 588 24.32 16.91 -5.18
C ILE A 588 23.67 18.17 -4.57
N GLU A 589 23.29 18.12 -3.30
CA GLU A 589 22.56 19.20 -2.63
C GLU A 589 23.43 20.45 -2.42
N TYR A 590 24.72 20.27 -2.13
CA TYR A 590 25.62 21.36 -1.75
C TYR A 590 26.83 21.54 -2.66
N GLY A 591 27.18 20.56 -3.51
CA GLY A 591 28.32 20.67 -4.43
C GLY A 591 28.07 21.58 -5.62
N GLN A 592 29.14 22.04 -6.26
CA GLN A 592 29.06 22.66 -7.57
C GLN A 592 28.63 21.61 -8.59
N LEU A 593 27.60 21.87 -9.39
CA LEU A 593 27.06 20.90 -10.33
C LEU A 593 27.14 21.37 -11.78
N ALA A 594 27.30 20.41 -12.68
CA ALA A 594 26.96 20.56 -14.09
C ALA A 594 26.07 19.40 -14.55
N LEU A 595 25.03 19.75 -15.31
CA LEU A 595 24.11 18.82 -15.93
C LEU A 595 24.41 18.73 -17.43
N TYR A 596 24.62 17.52 -17.91
CA TYR A 596 25.07 17.24 -19.26
C TYR A 596 24.07 16.36 -20.02
N HIS A 597 23.83 16.74 -21.28
CA HIS A 597 23.36 15.80 -22.28
C HIS A 597 24.54 14.94 -22.74
N VAL A 598 24.24 13.68 -23.00
CA VAL A 598 25.21 12.74 -23.58
C VAL A 598 24.91 12.64 -25.07
N THR A 599 25.93 12.91 -25.90
CA THR A 599 25.81 12.89 -27.35
C THR A 599 26.88 11.96 -27.91
N GLN A 600 26.48 10.96 -28.70
CA GLN A 600 27.43 10.17 -29.47
C GLN A 600 28.02 11.07 -30.55
N SER A 601 29.34 11.19 -30.56
CA SER A 601 30.06 12.09 -31.45
C SER A 601 31.44 11.53 -31.77
N THR A 602 31.95 11.90 -32.94
CA THR A 602 33.33 11.61 -33.36
C THR A 602 34.33 12.38 -32.48
N PRO A 603 35.54 11.84 -32.30
CA PRO A 603 36.58 12.54 -31.56
C PRO A 603 36.90 13.92 -32.14
N PRO A 604 37.15 14.94 -31.29
CA PRO A 604 37.64 16.23 -31.77
C PRO A 604 39.05 16.08 -32.37
N ASP A 605 39.35 16.91 -33.37
CA ASP A 605 40.68 16.99 -33.96
C ASP A 605 41.69 17.71 -33.04
N ASN A 606 42.96 17.83 -33.47
CA ASN A 606 44.01 18.50 -32.71
C ASN A 606 43.75 19.99 -32.44
N HIS A 607 42.73 20.60 -33.06
CA HIS A 607 42.30 21.99 -32.84
C HIS A 607 40.99 22.07 -32.04
N GLY A 608 40.46 20.95 -31.56
CA GLY A 608 39.21 20.87 -30.79
C GLY A 608 37.93 20.90 -31.65
N LEU A 609 38.04 20.76 -32.98
CA LEU A 609 36.89 20.76 -33.90
C LEU A 609 36.32 19.35 -34.06
N ILE A 610 34.99 19.22 -33.96
CA ILE A 610 34.26 17.96 -34.16
C ILE A 610 33.75 17.92 -35.60
N PHE A 611 34.31 17.04 -36.42
CA PHE A 611 33.88 16.84 -37.81
C PHE A 611 32.68 15.89 -37.89
N GLY A 612 31.65 16.27 -38.65
CA GLY A 612 30.47 15.44 -38.85
C GLY A 612 29.39 15.61 -37.77
N ALA A 613 29.32 16.78 -37.12
CA ALA A 613 28.35 17.09 -36.07
C ALA A 613 26.88 16.86 -36.49
N GLU A 614 26.58 16.90 -37.79
CA GLU A 614 25.27 16.52 -38.34
C GLU A 614 24.87 15.05 -38.11
N ARG A 615 25.83 14.18 -37.76
CA ARG A 615 25.60 12.77 -37.39
C ARG A 615 25.52 12.55 -35.88
N ASN A 616 25.65 13.61 -35.07
CA ASN A 616 25.58 13.50 -33.64
C ASN A 616 24.19 13.00 -33.20
N ILE A 617 24.18 11.94 -32.41
CA ILE A 617 22.95 11.38 -31.85
C ILE A 617 22.95 11.74 -30.37
N ARG A 618 21.99 12.56 -29.95
CA ARG A 618 21.79 12.86 -28.52
C ARG A 618 21.04 11.71 -27.85
N ALA A 619 21.55 11.24 -26.72
CA ALA A 619 20.91 10.26 -25.87
C ALA A 619 19.63 10.87 -25.25
N PRO A 620 18.42 10.38 -25.56
CA PRO A 620 17.19 10.99 -25.06
C PRO A 620 16.81 10.49 -23.66
N PHE A 621 17.38 9.36 -23.19
CA PHE A 621 16.88 8.64 -22.02
C PHE A 621 17.71 8.78 -20.75
N GLY A 622 18.91 9.36 -20.84
CA GLY A 622 19.83 9.50 -19.71
C GLY A 622 20.47 10.88 -19.63
N ILE A 623 20.73 11.32 -18.41
CA ILE A 623 21.37 12.60 -18.09
C ILE A 623 22.54 12.32 -17.17
N LEU A 624 23.62 13.06 -17.37
CA LEU A 624 24.79 12.99 -16.51
C LEU A 624 24.82 14.23 -15.61
N ILE A 625 24.93 14.01 -14.29
CA ILE A 625 25.19 15.04 -13.30
C ILE A 625 26.63 14.87 -12.85
N VAL A 626 27.45 15.90 -13.02
CA VAL A 626 28.80 15.93 -12.46
C VAL A 626 28.79 16.89 -11.29
N SER A 627 29.14 16.38 -10.10
CA SER A 627 29.29 17.18 -8.88
C SER A 627 30.76 17.34 -8.54
N ARG A 628 31.13 18.52 -8.06
CA ARG A 628 32.40 18.78 -7.37
C ARG A 628 32.06 19.21 -5.94
N PHE A 629 32.52 18.44 -4.96
CA PHE A 629 32.32 18.69 -3.53
C PHE A 629 33.57 18.28 -2.75
N ASN A 630 34.11 19.18 -1.93
CA ASN A 630 35.37 18.97 -1.18
C ASN A 630 36.55 18.46 -2.04
N SER A 631 36.72 19.06 -3.24
CA SER A 631 37.74 18.69 -4.24
C SER A 631 37.64 17.28 -4.83
N GLU A 632 36.56 16.55 -4.54
CA GLU A 632 36.23 15.29 -5.19
C GLU A 632 35.19 15.53 -6.30
N VAL A 633 35.46 15.03 -7.51
CA VAL A 633 34.46 15.00 -8.58
C VAL A 633 33.71 13.67 -8.52
N ARG A 634 32.39 13.71 -8.61
CA ARG A 634 31.52 12.53 -8.69
C ARG A 634 30.56 12.63 -9.87
N ALA A 635 30.38 11.53 -10.57
CA ALA A 635 29.47 11.40 -11.70
C ALA A 635 28.23 10.59 -11.30
N TYR A 636 27.05 11.14 -11.58
CA TYR A 636 25.77 10.49 -11.35
C TYR A 636 24.98 10.38 -12.64
N GLU A 637 24.35 9.23 -12.83
CA GLU A 637 23.47 8.96 -13.95
C GLU A 637 22.03 9.07 -13.48
N LEU A 638 21.22 9.83 -14.22
CA LEU A 638 19.80 10.01 -13.95
C LEU A 638 19.00 9.58 -15.18
N PHE A 639 18.03 8.68 -14.97
CA PHE A 639 17.21 8.10 -16.04
C PHE A 639 15.72 8.42 -15.79
N PRO A 640 15.19 9.52 -16.37
CA PRO A 640 13.82 9.98 -16.11
C PRO A 640 12.72 8.95 -16.38
N LEU A 641 12.85 8.13 -17.44
CA LEU A 641 11.87 7.07 -17.74
C LEU A 641 11.81 5.98 -16.66
N GLN A 642 12.93 5.72 -16.00
CA GLN A 642 13.07 4.64 -15.02
C GLN A 642 12.90 5.15 -13.58
N GLY A 643 12.90 6.48 -13.37
CA GLY A 643 12.90 7.06 -12.04
C GLY A 643 14.10 6.64 -11.19
N LEU A 644 15.26 6.45 -11.84
CA LEU A 644 16.49 5.95 -11.23
C LEU A 644 17.57 7.04 -11.22
N CYS A 645 18.27 7.16 -10.10
CA CYS A 645 19.53 7.89 -9.99
C CYS A 645 20.57 6.98 -9.34
N ARG A 646 21.80 6.97 -9.87
CA ARG A 646 22.92 6.24 -9.26
C ARG A 646 24.23 6.98 -9.44
N GLN A 647 25.17 6.75 -8.53
CA GLN A 647 26.57 7.08 -8.78
C GLN A 647 27.15 6.12 -9.81
N ASN A 648 27.93 6.65 -10.76
CA ASN A 648 28.75 5.87 -11.67
C ASN A 648 30.20 5.97 -11.23
N GLU A 649 30.65 4.98 -10.45
CA GLU A 649 31.99 4.94 -9.86
C GLU A 649 33.09 4.87 -10.94
N ALA A 650 32.87 4.12 -12.01
CA ALA A 650 33.84 3.97 -13.10
C ALA A 650 34.05 5.28 -13.87
N LEU A 651 32.96 5.97 -14.24
CA LEU A 651 33.04 7.29 -14.86
C LEU A 651 33.58 8.34 -13.89
N THR A 652 33.22 8.25 -12.61
CA THR A 652 33.78 9.10 -11.54
C THR A 652 35.30 8.99 -11.52
N GLN A 653 35.85 7.77 -11.48
CA GLN A 653 37.29 7.54 -11.50
C GLN A 653 37.92 8.08 -12.79
N GLN A 654 37.33 7.77 -13.95
CA GLN A 654 37.81 8.23 -15.25
C GLN A 654 37.89 9.77 -15.35
N LEU A 655 36.90 10.49 -14.80
CA LEU A 655 36.88 11.95 -14.79
C LEU A 655 37.89 12.55 -13.81
N ASN A 656 38.12 11.92 -12.65
CA ASN A 656 39.15 12.36 -11.70
C ASN A 656 40.57 12.17 -12.28
N ASP A 657 40.82 11.06 -12.97
CA ASP A 657 42.09 10.78 -13.65
C ASP A 657 42.37 11.78 -14.80
N ASN A 658 41.32 12.39 -15.34
CA ASN A 658 41.38 13.30 -16.50
C ASN A 658 40.66 14.63 -16.23
N TRP A 659 40.90 15.25 -15.06
CA TRP A 659 40.18 16.46 -14.63
C TRP A 659 40.24 17.62 -15.65
N ILE A 660 41.26 17.67 -16.51
CA ILE A 660 41.41 18.66 -17.60
C ILE A 660 40.24 18.68 -18.59
N TRP A 661 39.50 17.57 -18.68
CA TRP A 661 38.28 17.47 -19.48
C TRP A 661 37.14 18.33 -18.91
N LEU A 662 37.14 18.56 -17.59
CA LEU A 662 36.08 19.25 -16.88
C LEU A 662 36.36 20.74 -16.64
N GLY A 663 37.63 21.14 -16.56
CA GLY A 663 38.04 22.52 -16.25
C GLY A 663 39.53 22.74 -16.55
N ASP A 664 40.01 23.95 -16.29
CA ASP A 664 41.42 24.32 -16.50
C ASP A 664 42.28 24.13 -15.23
N SER A 665 41.63 23.89 -14.07
CA SER A 665 42.23 23.43 -12.81
C SER A 665 41.32 22.41 -12.09
N PRO A 666 41.84 21.53 -11.20
CA PRO A 666 41.00 20.71 -10.33
C PRO A 666 40.06 21.56 -9.44
N ASP A 667 40.54 22.75 -9.04
CA ASP A 667 39.84 23.72 -8.19
C ASP A 667 39.30 24.91 -9.02
N ASP A 668 39.01 24.71 -10.31
CA ASP A 668 38.58 25.77 -11.22
C ASP A 668 37.31 26.49 -10.71
N ALA A 669 37.48 27.75 -10.33
CA ALA A 669 36.43 28.62 -9.83
C ALA A 669 35.44 29.03 -10.92
N ASP A 670 35.85 28.99 -12.21
CA ASP A 670 35.00 29.36 -13.35
C ASP A 670 33.99 28.24 -13.72
N GLY A 671 34.09 27.09 -13.05
CA GLY A 671 33.14 25.99 -13.11
C GLY A 671 33.40 24.98 -14.23
N PHE A 672 32.43 24.11 -14.49
CA PHE A 672 32.62 23.04 -15.47
C PHE A 672 32.56 23.54 -16.92
N LYS A 673 33.35 22.96 -17.83
CA LYS A 673 33.34 23.27 -19.27
C LYS A 673 31.95 23.07 -19.89
N LYS A 674 31.61 23.94 -20.86
CA LYS A 674 30.33 23.87 -21.59
C LYS A 674 30.21 22.62 -22.45
N GLN A 675 31.33 22.17 -23.03
CA GLN A 675 31.42 20.96 -23.82
C GLN A 675 32.67 20.19 -23.41
N THR A 676 32.53 18.88 -23.23
CA THR A 676 33.60 17.99 -22.81
C THR A 676 33.52 16.70 -23.60
N TYR A 677 34.58 16.32 -24.30
CA TYR A 677 34.64 15.01 -24.95
C TYR A 677 35.30 13.99 -24.03
N VAL A 678 34.60 12.88 -23.77
CA VAL A 678 35.06 11.78 -22.91
C VAL A 678 35.34 10.57 -23.77
N TYR A 679 36.62 10.25 -23.93
CA TYR A 679 37.08 9.10 -24.70
C TYR A 679 36.74 7.80 -23.98
N GLY A 680 36.08 6.86 -24.66
CA GLY A 680 35.70 5.56 -24.07
C GLY A 680 34.92 5.72 -22.77
N ALA A 681 33.91 6.58 -22.76
CA ALA A 681 33.15 6.90 -21.56
C ALA A 681 32.49 5.64 -20.96
N HIS A 682 32.63 5.49 -19.64
CA HIS A 682 32.01 4.41 -18.88
C HIS A 682 30.51 4.63 -18.69
N ILE A 683 29.74 4.61 -19.77
CA ILE A 683 28.27 4.73 -19.76
C ILE A 683 27.64 3.55 -20.49
N ASP A 684 26.41 3.18 -20.11
CA ASP A 684 25.66 2.13 -20.81
C ASP A 684 24.96 2.69 -22.06
N TYR A 685 25.45 2.28 -23.24
CA TYR A 685 24.87 2.74 -24.50
C TYR A 685 23.37 2.38 -24.66
N ARG A 686 22.95 1.19 -24.24
CA ARG A 686 21.55 0.74 -24.42
C ARG A 686 20.62 1.53 -23.51
N THR A 687 21.03 1.82 -22.28
CA THR A 687 20.23 2.61 -21.36
C THR A 687 20.12 4.06 -21.84
N TYR A 688 21.23 4.71 -22.19
CA TYR A 688 21.23 6.11 -22.62
C TYR A 688 20.50 6.34 -23.95
N PHE A 689 20.71 5.47 -24.94
CA PHE A 689 20.24 5.70 -26.32
C PHE A 689 19.00 4.91 -26.71
N LYS A 690 18.68 3.81 -26.00
CA LYS A 690 17.52 2.95 -26.30
C LYS A 690 16.53 2.83 -25.15
N GLY A 691 16.81 3.41 -23.99
CA GLY A 691 15.91 3.40 -22.83
C GLY A 691 15.73 2.01 -22.22
N SER A 692 16.64 1.09 -22.51
CA SER A 692 16.63 -0.28 -21.97
C SER A 692 16.88 -0.26 -20.46
N GLU A 693 16.34 -1.26 -19.74
CA GLU A 693 16.66 -1.44 -18.33
C GLU A 693 18.17 -1.51 -18.12
N LEU A 694 18.61 -0.84 -17.06
CA LEU A 694 20.00 -0.80 -16.70
C LEU A 694 20.42 -2.16 -16.13
N THR A 695 21.38 -2.82 -16.79
CA THR A 695 21.94 -4.10 -16.34
C THR A 695 23.37 -3.93 -15.83
N ASN A 696 23.83 -4.88 -15.00
CA ASN A 696 25.22 -4.91 -14.55
C ASN A 696 26.22 -5.22 -15.68
N ASP A 697 25.73 -5.79 -16.79
CA ASP A 697 26.52 -6.07 -18.00
C ASP A 697 26.54 -4.84 -18.92
N SER A 698 27.34 -3.83 -18.55
CA SER A 698 27.39 -2.57 -19.29
C SER A 698 28.07 -2.74 -20.66
N VAL A 699 27.42 -2.31 -21.74
CA VAL A 699 28.07 -2.19 -23.05
C VAL A 699 28.69 -0.79 -23.17
N LEU A 700 30.01 -0.73 -22.98
CA LEU A 700 30.78 0.51 -23.13
C LEU A 700 30.68 1.05 -24.55
N ASN A 701 30.54 2.38 -24.66
CA ASN A 701 30.64 3.04 -25.96
C ASN A 701 32.12 3.12 -26.38
N ALA A 702 32.48 2.34 -27.39
CA ALA A 702 33.86 2.24 -27.88
C ALA A 702 34.38 3.55 -28.52
N GLU A 703 33.50 4.44 -28.98
CA GLU A 703 33.89 5.67 -29.69
C GLU A 703 34.02 6.89 -28.77
N GLY A 704 33.56 6.83 -27.50
CA GLY A 704 33.48 8.00 -26.60
C GLY A 704 32.19 8.80 -26.75
N VAL A 705 32.03 9.86 -25.96
CA VAL A 705 30.84 10.74 -26.00
C VAL A 705 31.20 12.21 -25.80
N LEU A 706 30.41 13.07 -26.41
CA LEU A 706 30.38 14.50 -26.12
C LEU A 706 29.37 14.77 -25.01
N LEU A 707 29.82 15.43 -23.94
CA LEU A 707 29.00 15.95 -22.87
C LEU A 707 28.70 17.42 -23.15
N GLU A 708 27.42 17.77 -23.27
CA GLU A 708 26.97 19.13 -23.56
C GLU A 708 26.19 19.70 -22.38
N ARG A 709 26.77 20.70 -21.71
CA ARG A 709 26.22 21.26 -20.48
C ARG A 709 24.99 22.10 -20.79
N PHE A 710 23.86 21.76 -20.17
CA PHE A 710 22.61 22.51 -20.28
C PHE A 710 22.18 23.15 -18.95
N GLY A 711 22.75 22.70 -17.84
CA GLY A 711 22.49 23.25 -16.50
C GLY A 711 23.76 23.33 -15.67
N GLN A 712 23.80 24.29 -14.75
CA GLN A 712 24.87 24.41 -13.76
C GLN A 712 24.28 24.92 -12.45
N PHE A 713 24.92 24.54 -11.34
CA PHE A 713 24.55 25.06 -10.04
C PHE A 713 25.79 25.39 -9.21
N ASN A 714 25.72 26.49 -8.44
CA ASN A 714 26.84 27.00 -7.65
C ASN A 714 27.14 26.12 -6.44
N ASP A 715 28.40 26.14 -6.02
CA ASP A 715 28.86 25.55 -4.76
C ASP A 715 28.15 26.20 -3.56
N MET A 716 27.63 25.39 -2.65
CA MET A 716 26.94 25.78 -1.42
C MET A 716 27.50 25.03 -0.20
N ARG A 717 28.75 24.55 -0.25
CA ARG A 717 29.36 23.75 0.83
C ARG A 717 29.33 24.42 2.20
N ASP A 718 29.38 25.74 2.26
CA ASP A 718 29.35 26.49 3.53
C ASP A 718 27.99 26.37 4.25
N SER A 719 26.94 25.98 3.52
CA SER A 719 25.60 25.71 4.04
C SER A 719 25.33 24.22 4.25
N ALA A 720 26.33 23.35 4.05
CA ALA A 720 26.16 21.91 4.17
C ALA A 720 25.90 21.50 5.63
N THR A 721 24.88 20.67 5.83
CA THR A 721 24.60 20.02 7.11
C THR A 721 25.07 18.58 7.08
N SER A 722 25.59 18.09 8.21
CA SER A 722 26.26 16.77 8.29
C SER A 722 25.31 15.58 8.22
N LEU A 723 24.00 15.77 8.33
CA LEU A 723 22.99 14.73 8.16
C LEU A 723 21.76 15.28 7.41
N ARG A 724 21.31 14.53 6.40
CA ARG A 724 20.08 14.79 5.65
C ARG A 724 19.38 13.45 5.42
N SER A 725 18.17 13.26 5.93
CA SER A 725 17.37 12.09 5.56
C SER A 725 16.98 12.16 4.08
N PRO A 726 16.63 11.03 3.43
CA PRO A 726 16.02 11.03 2.10
C PRO A 726 14.88 12.04 1.98
N MET A 727 13.99 12.13 2.97
CA MET A 727 12.85 13.05 2.89
C MET A 727 13.26 14.52 2.99
N GLN A 728 14.27 14.83 3.83
CA GLN A 728 14.79 16.20 3.89
C GLN A 728 15.44 16.61 2.56
N SER A 729 16.19 15.72 1.89
CA SER A 729 16.73 16.00 0.55
C SER A 729 15.64 16.08 -0.52
N PHE A 730 14.59 15.25 -0.45
CA PHE A 730 13.42 15.33 -1.34
C PHE A 730 12.71 16.69 -1.24
N ASN A 731 12.63 17.24 -0.01
CA ASN A 731 12.06 18.54 0.28
C ASN A 731 13.04 19.71 0.08
N SER A 732 14.29 19.44 -0.31
CA SER A 732 15.28 20.50 -0.53
C SER A 732 14.94 21.33 -1.77
N GLY A 733 15.15 22.64 -1.67
CA GLY A 733 15.00 23.55 -2.83
C GLY A 733 15.93 23.15 -3.98
N ARG A 734 17.16 22.74 -3.67
CA ARG A 734 18.15 22.32 -4.67
C ARG A 734 17.68 21.14 -5.52
N PHE A 735 17.16 20.08 -4.91
CA PHE A 735 16.69 18.91 -5.66
C PHE A 735 15.47 19.25 -6.51
N ARG A 736 14.58 20.12 -6.02
CA ARG A 736 13.47 20.67 -6.80
C ARG A 736 13.97 21.41 -8.04
N ASP A 737 14.89 22.36 -7.87
CA ASP A 737 15.40 23.17 -8.97
C ASP A 737 16.13 22.32 -10.03
N ILE A 738 16.94 21.35 -9.60
CA ILE A 738 17.60 20.38 -10.50
C ILE A 738 16.56 19.58 -11.30
N SER A 739 15.56 19.03 -10.61
CA SER A 739 14.57 18.15 -11.23
C SER A 739 13.65 18.90 -12.19
N GLU A 740 13.26 20.12 -11.86
CA GLU A 740 12.47 20.99 -12.73
C GLU A 740 13.25 21.39 -13.98
N LEU A 741 14.52 21.78 -13.83
CA LEU A 741 15.39 22.10 -14.96
C LEU A 741 15.54 20.89 -15.90
N ILE A 742 15.74 19.69 -15.33
CA ILE A 742 15.82 18.46 -16.10
C ILE A 742 14.51 18.16 -16.83
N ALA A 743 13.36 18.23 -16.14
CA ALA A 743 12.06 17.97 -16.76
C ALA A 743 11.71 19.00 -17.86
N GLN A 744 12.26 20.21 -17.78
CA GLN A 744 12.12 21.23 -18.82
C GLN A 744 13.00 20.96 -20.04
N HIS A 745 14.27 20.56 -19.85
CA HIS A 745 15.25 20.41 -20.93
C HIS A 745 15.34 18.99 -21.53
N ASN A 746 14.92 17.97 -20.79
CA ASN A 746 14.98 16.57 -21.20
C ASN A 746 13.79 15.75 -20.67
N PRO A 747 12.54 16.16 -20.97
CA PRO A 747 11.38 15.36 -20.62
C PRO A 747 11.43 14.03 -21.40
N PRO A 748 11.10 12.89 -20.77
CA PRO A 748 11.10 11.61 -21.45
C PRO A 748 10.18 11.58 -22.69
N MET A 749 9.08 12.33 -22.64
CA MET A 749 8.23 12.63 -23.80
C MET A 749 8.26 14.12 -24.09
N THR A 750 8.78 14.50 -25.26
CA THR A 750 8.76 15.90 -25.74
C THR A 750 7.33 16.34 -26.04
N TYR A 751 7.10 17.65 -26.13
CA TYR A 751 5.79 18.19 -26.50
C TYR A 751 5.30 17.65 -27.84
N ASP A 752 6.19 17.54 -28.84
CA ASP A 752 5.83 17.01 -30.16
C ASP A 752 5.40 15.53 -30.11
N HIS A 753 6.07 14.72 -29.29
CA HIS A 753 5.64 13.33 -29.06
C HIS A 753 4.28 13.29 -28.34
N PHE A 754 4.08 14.13 -27.32
CA PHE A 754 2.84 14.26 -26.56
C PHE A 754 1.67 14.71 -27.46
N TYR A 755 1.95 15.62 -28.40
CA TYR A 755 1.02 16.11 -29.42
C TYR A 755 0.69 15.03 -30.45
N ALA A 756 1.68 14.31 -30.97
CA ALA A 756 1.44 13.25 -31.94
C ALA A 756 0.56 12.12 -31.38
N MET A 757 0.66 11.81 -30.08
CA MET A 757 -0.12 10.74 -29.44
C MET A 757 -1.62 11.00 -29.38
N GLY A 758 -2.05 12.24 -29.14
CA GLY A 758 -3.47 12.61 -29.10
C GLY A 758 -3.99 13.13 -30.45
N TYR A 759 -3.12 13.24 -31.46
CA TYR A 759 -3.47 13.73 -32.78
C TYR A 759 -4.08 12.61 -33.64
N ASP A 760 -5.38 12.40 -33.46
CA ASP A 760 -6.16 11.51 -34.33
C ASP A 760 -6.27 12.11 -35.74
N LYS A 761 -5.72 11.42 -36.74
CA LYS A 761 -5.90 11.78 -38.15
C LYS A 761 -7.24 11.27 -38.66
N THR A 762 -7.96 12.15 -39.36
CA THR A 762 -9.08 11.73 -40.21
C THR A 762 -8.55 11.00 -41.46
N ASP A 763 -9.38 10.17 -42.09
CA ASP A 763 -9.04 9.52 -43.37
C ASP A 763 -8.66 10.55 -44.46
N ILE A 764 -9.15 11.78 -44.33
CA ILE A 764 -8.83 12.93 -45.20
C ILE A 764 -7.37 13.39 -45.00
N GLU A 765 -6.84 13.33 -43.78
CA GLU A 765 -5.49 13.80 -43.39
C GLU A 765 -4.39 12.72 -43.50
N GLN A 766 -4.76 11.46 -43.75
CA GLN A 766 -3.82 10.33 -43.84
C GLN A 766 -2.94 10.35 -45.11
N SER A 767 -3.23 11.18 -46.09
CA SER A 767 -2.54 11.25 -47.40
C SER A 767 -1.18 12.00 -47.41
N GLY A 768 -0.52 12.23 -46.26
CA GLY A 768 0.73 13.01 -46.16
C GLY A 768 1.90 12.26 -45.48
N GLU A 769 3.07 12.29 -46.12
CA GLU A 769 4.26 11.42 -45.87
C GLU A 769 5.07 11.69 -44.58
N ASN A 770 4.87 12.80 -43.86
CA ASN A 770 5.78 13.17 -42.75
C ASN A 770 5.39 12.63 -41.36
N PHE A 771 4.23 11.98 -41.20
CA PHE A 771 3.72 11.60 -39.87
C PHE A 771 4.08 10.18 -39.44
N GLU A 772 4.32 9.25 -40.38
CA GLU A 772 4.67 7.86 -40.06
C GLU A 772 5.97 7.77 -39.24
N LYS A 773 6.98 8.58 -39.56
CA LYS A 773 8.26 8.61 -38.82
C LYS A 773 8.12 9.09 -37.38
N ILE A 774 7.25 10.07 -37.12
CA ILE A 774 6.98 10.57 -35.76
C ILE A 774 6.20 9.52 -34.98
N PHE A 775 5.22 8.87 -35.62
CA PHE A 775 4.41 7.82 -35.01
C PHE A 775 5.24 6.57 -34.62
N ASP A 776 6.17 6.13 -35.47
CA ASP A 776 7.10 5.04 -35.16
C ASP A 776 8.04 5.39 -33.99
N THR A 777 8.50 6.64 -33.91
CA THR A 777 9.32 7.14 -32.79
C THR A 777 8.52 7.14 -31.48
N VAL A 778 7.26 7.58 -31.53
CA VAL A 778 6.33 7.57 -30.41
C VAL A 778 6.04 6.14 -29.93
N LEU A 779 5.80 5.19 -30.84
CA LEU A 779 5.62 3.77 -30.50
C LEU A 779 6.86 3.18 -29.82
N ASN A 780 8.06 3.50 -30.30
CA ASN A 780 9.32 3.03 -29.70
C ASN A 780 9.61 3.63 -28.31
N ILE A 781 9.09 4.82 -28.00
CA ILE A 781 9.17 5.42 -26.65
C ILE A 781 8.09 4.83 -25.73
N ILE A 782 6.87 4.65 -26.24
CA ILE A 782 5.71 4.14 -25.48
C ILE A 782 5.87 2.67 -25.10
N ILE A 783 6.36 1.80 -26.00
CA ILE A 783 6.39 0.35 -25.72
C ILE A 783 7.27 0.03 -24.50
N PRO A 784 8.52 0.53 -24.40
CA PRO A 784 9.33 0.39 -23.19
C PRO A 784 8.72 1.12 -21.99
N PHE A 785 8.17 2.32 -22.15
CA PHE A 785 7.62 3.10 -21.04
C PHE A 785 6.33 2.47 -20.44
N LYS A 786 5.45 1.96 -21.30
CA LYS A 786 4.23 1.23 -20.92
C LYS A 786 4.58 -0.10 -20.27
N ASN A 787 5.62 -0.79 -20.74
CA ASN A 787 6.12 -2.00 -20.09
C ASN A 787 6.78 -1.67 -18.74
N VAL A 788 7.65 -0.65 -18.64
CA VAL A 788 8.28 -0.21 -17.38
C VAL A 788 7.25 0.29 -16.36
N LEU A 789 6.18 0.98 -16.78
CA LEU A 789 5.08 1.37 -15.88
C LEU A 789 4.18 0.19 -15.50
N LYS A 790 3.94 -0.78 -16.40
CA LYS A 790 3.23 -2.03 -16.09
C LYS A 790 4.04 -2.98 -15.22
N ASP A 791 5.36 -3.01 -15.42
CA ASP A 791 6.38 -3.82 -14.75
C ASP A 791 7.03 -3.06 -13.58
N SER A 792 6.49 -1.90 -13.19
CA SER A 792 6.71 -1.23 -11.90
C SER A 792 5.58 -1.52 -10.88
N PRO A 793 5.13 -2.78 -10.67
CA PRO A 793 4.04 -3.09 -9.76
C PRO A 793 4.40 -2.85 -8.30
N ARG A 794 5.65 -2.47 -7.96
CA ARG A 794 6.04 -2.18 -6.57
C ARG A 794 5.74 -0.73 -6.15
N VAL A 795 6.17 0.29 -6.89
CA VAL A 795 5.98 1.69 -6.45
C VAL A 795 4.54 2.17 -6.68
N ILE A 796 3.92 1.76 -7.79
CA ILE A 796 2.57 2.18 -8.19
C ILE A 796 1.49 1.54 -7.31
N ARG A 797 1.59 0.23 -7.02
CA ARG A 797 0.66 -0.42 -6.07
C ARG A 797 0.85 0.11 -4.65
N ILE A 798 2.09 0.33 -4.20
CA ILE A 798 2.34 0.82 -2.84
C ILE A 798 1.79 2.24 -2.64
N VAL A 799 1.97 3.15 -3.60
CA VAL A 799 1.45 4.52 -3.49
C VAL A 799 -0.08 4.55 -3.65
N ALA A 800 -0.66 3.77 -4.57
CA ALA A 800 -2.11 3.69 -4.73
C ALA A 800 -2.81 3.06 -3.52
N VAL A 801 -2.24 1.99 -2.95
CA VAL A 801 -2.76 1.33 -1.74
C VAL A 801 -2.54 2.22 -0.50
N ALA A 802 -1.40 2.91 -0.40
CA ALA A 802 -1.13 3.86 0.69
C ALA A 802 -2.05 5.08 0.64
N HIS A 803 -2.42 5.57 -0.56
CA HIS A 803 -3.37 6.67 -0.72
C HIS A 803 -4.80 6.24 -0.36
N CYS A 804 -5.29 5.09 -0.86
CA CYS A 804 -6.60 4.54 -0.47
C CYS A 804 -6.69 4.14 1.02
N SER A 805 -5.56 3.93 1.69
CA SER A 805 -5.50 3.65 3.14
C SER A 805 -5.35 4.90 4.01
N ALA A 806 -4.98 6.03 3.43
CA ALA A 806 -4.78 7.32 4.12
C ALA A 806 -5.98 8.26 3.98
N VAL A 807 -6.75 8.11 2.90
CA VAL A 807 -8.11 8.66 2.72
C VAL A 807 -9.10 7.75 3.45
#